data_AF-A0A929XRL7-F1
#
_entry.id   AF-A0A929XRL7-F1
#
_cell.length_a   1.000
_cell.length_b   1.000
_cell.length_c   1.000
_cell.angle_alpha   90.00
_cell.angle_beta   90.00
_cell.angle_gamma   90.00
#
_symmetry.space_group_name_H-M   'P 1'
#
loop_
_entity.id
_entity.type
_entity.pdbx_description
1 polymer ?
#
loop_
_entity_poly.entity_id
_entity_poly.type
_entity_poly.pdbx_seq_one_letter_code
_entity_poly.pdbx_strand_id
1 'polypeptide(L)'
;MKNVFLYGSKVEFLKEHVVRFENPLMASGVSIVRWNSLVDYQGERAEPGLPLLEEEKKYHLKPFYREEPGGSILLRVTYFNRFGDVISFEMIGGDEDVFSCPKGTHRYMVELVNGGNTCLTFHHLEIYEADPAEKDEAKPAENVEEPLYPRENMLLHKEEEDATLRILVKGPEGRMQRIPAICDLPDYKNLMVAPNEVMLPQPFFSDAWLRSLPVDSYGSVEFIPFDERSKKYTDRLEGFFLKKEKDAHAEGVSRKETVQKAQVKRRANGETKKLYKVLKRVNALAGEMRALSDEALSAQTQKLKALYKAGRSLDELLPEAYASIREAAGRVLGMYPYDVQVLGAIALHQGNIAEMVTGEGKTLVACMPLYLNALTEKSNILVTVNEYLAYRDGKQMTPLYQFMQMTLGIGVPENPSETIKISKKHAIYASDIVYTTNGALGFDYLIDNLAVSKKDKFLRDFYYCIIDEADSVLLDSAQTPLVISGAPRVQSNLHQVTDYFVSTLQQKKDYEVEDKNVWLTGRGIEKAERFFATDHLFSRENYDLIRNIVLALKAHAVYEKDKDYVVDDGEIKLLDVQTGRVLNGTKLRGGQHQALEAKENVKITMESRAMASITYQDFFNKFPKKAGMTGTGIYDIAEFKEIYGVGVVPIPTRNEIKRIDYPDRIFGNVEEQLYAALDEVMEIHATGQPVLLISESIAMTDIISELLLQAQVPHNVLNAYNIAKEAQVIAEAGEKNAVTIATSIAGRGTDIKLGEGVRELGGLALIGIGRMANTRIE
;
A
#
# COMPACT_ATOMS: atom_id res chain seq x y z
N MET A 1 5.13 19.83 -18.79
CA MET A 1 4.20 19.65 -17.65
C MET A 1 3.06 18.76 -18.11
N LYS A 2 2.72 17.70 -17.35
CA LYS A 2 1.60 16.81 -17.67
C LYS A 2 0.35 17.34 -16.96
N ASN A 3 -0.63 17.78 -17.72
CA ASN A 3 -1.96 18.02 -17.18
C ASN A 3 -2.60 16.65 -16.93
N VAL A 4 -2.86 16.30 -15.67
CA VAL A 4 -3.57 15.07 -15.29
C VAL A 4 -5.06 15.38 -15.33
N PHE A 5 -5.74 14.98 -16.39
CA PHE A 5 -7.20 15.06 -16.45
C PHE A 5 -7.82 13.84 -15.80
N LEU A 6 -9.01 14.00 -15.19
CA LEU A 6 -9.75 12.90 -14.58
C LEU A 6 -10.24 11.92 -15.65
N TYR A 7 -10.32 10.64 -15.32
CA TYR A 7 -10.84 9.61 -16.23
C TYR A 7 -12.24 9.98 -16.75
N GLY A 8 -12.47 9.83 -18.06
CA GLY A 8 -13.72 10.21 -18.73
C GLY A 8 -13.85 11.70 -19.13
N SER A 9 -12.84 12.52 -18.87
CA SER A 9 -12.86 13.95 -19.26
C SER A 9 -12.53 14.13 -20.75
N LYS A 10 -13.40 14.82 -21.48
CA LYS A 10 -13.11 15.41 -22.79
C LYS A 10 -12.76 16.87 -22.59
N VAL A 11 -11.64 17.30 -23.15
CA VAL A 11 -11.19 18.70 -23.11
C VAL A 11 -11.04 19.20 -24.54
N GLU A 12 -11.87 20.18 -24.90
CA GLU A 12 -11.86 20.84 -26.20
C GLU A 12 -11.33 22.26 -26.04
N PHE A 13 -10.26 22.61 -26.76
CA PHE A 13 -9.76 23.97 -26.86
C PHE A 13 -10.44 24.66 -28.05
N LEU A 14 -11.36 25.60 -27.76
CA LEU A 14 -12.10 26.35 -28.76
C LEU A 14 -11.30 27.58 -29.25
N LYS A 15 -11.76 28.23 -30.33
CA LYS A 15 -11.18 29.51 -30.79
C LYS A 15 -11.33 30.58 -29.69
N GLU A 16 -10.34 31.47 -29.57
CA GLU A 16 -10.28 32.56 -28.58
C GLU A 16 -9.98 32.15 -27.13
N HIS A 17 -9.04 31.22 -26.89
CA HIS A 17 -8.53 30.89 -25.54
C HIS A 17 -9.59 30.34 -24.57
N VAL A 18 -10.62 29.69 -25.11
CA VAL A 18 -11.72 29.11 -24.35
C VAL A 18 -11.51 27.61 -24.23
N VAL A 19 -11.56 27.08 -23.00
CA VAL A 19 -11.43 25.65 -22.72
C VAL A 19 -12.77 25.09 -22.33
N ARG A 20 -13.27 24.13 -23.10
CA ARG A 20 -14.45 23.36 -22.75
C ARG A 20 -14.04 22.04 -22.14
N PHE A 21 -14.55 21.76 -20.97
CA PHE A 21 -14.33 20.55 -20.19
C PHE A 21 -15.66 19.79 -20.05
N GLU A 22 -15.71 18.53 -20.44
CA GLU A 22 -16.89 17.67 -20.34
C GLU A 22 -16.51 16.35 -19.66
N ASN A 23 -17.07 16.06 -18.49
CA ASN A 23 -16.89 14.78 -17.80
C ASN A 23 -18.19 14.37 -17.07
N PRO A 24 -18.96 13.41 -17.62
CA PRO A 24 -20.20 12.92 -17.02
C PRO A 24 -20.03 12.20 -15.67
N LEU A 25 -18.79 11.81 -15.33
CA LEU A 25 -18.46 11.05 -14.12
C LEU A 25 -17.75 11.91 -13.06
N MET A 26 -17.58 13.21 -13.31
CA MET A 26 -16.90 14.10 -12.36
C MET A 26 -17.79 14.38 -11.15
N ALA A 27 -17.38 13.87 -9.98
CA ALA A 27 -18.04 14.17 -8.72
C ALA A 27 -17.89 15.65 -8.33
N SER A 28 -18.88 16.16 -7.59
CA SER A 28 -18.77 17.48 -6.94
C SER A 28 -17.63 17.46 -5.90
N GLY A 29 -16.91 18.58 -5.77
CA GLY A 29 -15.76 18.75 -4.89
C GLY A 29 -14.39 18.43 -5.51
N VAL A 30 -14.33 17.97 -6.77
CA VAL A 30 -13.08 17.63 -7.44
C VAL A 30 -12.44 18.85 -8.10
N SER A 31 -11.12 19.03 -7.95
CA SER A 31 -10.37 20.09 -8.62
C SER A 31 -10.18 19.78 -10.11
N ILE A 32 -10.61 20.70 -10.97
CA ILE A 32 -10.52 20.66 -12.42
C ILE A 32 -9.15 21.19 -12.89
N VAL A 33 -8.71 22.33 -12.36
CA VAL A 33 -7.45 23.02 -12.72
C VAL A 33 -6.82 23.64 -11.48
N ARG A 34 -5.49 23.73 -11.44
CA ARG A 34 -4.71 24.40 -10.39
C ARG A 34 -3.71 25.39 -10.97
N TRP A 35 -3.58 26.55 -10.33
CA TRP A 35 -2.58 27.58 -10.64
C TRP A 35 -1.71 27.84 -9.40
N ASN A 36 -0.40 28.02 -9.57
CA ASN A 36 0.54 28.23 -8.46
C ASN A 36 1.29 29.57 -8.60
N SER A 37 1.55 30.24 -7.48
CA SER A 37 2.26 31.53 -7.43
C SER A 37 3.77 31.43 -7.39
N LEU A 38 4.29 30.29 -6.97
CA LEU A 38 5.70 29.91 -7.02
C LEU A 38 5.76 28.41 -7.25
N VAL A 39 6.67 27.98 -8.11
CA VAL A 39 6.90 26.56 -8.39
C VAL A 39 8.28 26.16 -7.90
N ASP A 40 8.39 24.98 -7.29
CA ASP A 40 9.66 24.43 -6.84
C ASP A 40 10.50 24.04 -8.06
N TYR A 41 11.53 24.85 -8.33
CA TYR A 41 12.40 24.68 -9.50
C TYR A 41 13.13 23.32 -9.52
N GLN A 42 13.22 22.64 -8.37
CA GLN A 42 13.86 21.31 -8.26
C GLN A 42 12.90 20.15 -8.57
N GLY A 43 11.58 20.35 -8.48
CA GLY A 43 10.57 19.30 -8.64
C GLY A 43 9.75 19.40 -9.93
N GLU A 44 9.30 20.60 -10.28
CA GLU A 44 8.42 20.84 -11.44
C GLU A 44 8.97 22.04 -12.22
N ARG A 45 9.60 21.80 -13.38
CA ARG A 45 10.09 22.86 -14.29
C ARG A 45 8.90 23.60 -14.90
N ALA A 46 8.34 24.53 -14.14
CA ALA A 46 7.15 25.28 -14.47
C ALA A 46 7.32 26.76 -14.16
N GLU A 47 6.85 27.62 -15.06
CA GLU A 47 6.78 29.04 -14.82
C GLU A 47 5.57 29.34 -13.91
N PRO A 48 5.71 30.23 -12.91
CA PRO A 48 4.61 30.59 -12.03
C PRO A 48 3.44 31.16 -12.83
N GLY A 49 2.24 30.61 -12.62
CA GLY A 49 1.03 31.04 -13.33
C GLY A 49 0.26 32.16 -12.62
N LEU A 50 0.53 32.41 -11.33
CA LEU A 50 -0.13 33.43 -10.52
C LEU A 50 0.84 34.56 -10.14
N PRO A 51 0.34 35.82 -9.97
CA PRO A 51 1.15 36.91 -9.45
C PRO A 51 1.62 36.64 -8.01
N LEU A 52 2.61 37.38 -7.54
CA LEU A 52 2.94 37.41 -6.11
C LEU A 52 1.99 38.36 -5.40
N LEU A 53 1.46 37.94 -4.25
CA LEU A 53 0.57 38.74 -3.42
C LEU A 53 1.33 39.30 -2.21
N GLU A 54 1.13 40.58 -1.93
CA GLU A 54 1.60 41.23 -0.71
C GLU A 54 0.77 40.78 0.51
N GLU A 55 1.45 40.51 1.63
CA GLU A 55 0.81 40.13 2.90
C GLU A 55 -0.17 41.20 3.37
N GLU A 56 -1.32 40.76 3.90
CA GLU A 56 -2.41 41.57 4.44
C GLU A 56 -3.11 42.50 3.44
N LYS A 57 -2.77 42.42 2.15
CA LYS A 57 -3.46 43.14 1.08
C LYS A 57 -4.66 42.33 0.56
N LYS A 58 -5.74 43.03 0.20
CA LYS A 58 -6.97 42.44 -0.36
C LYS A 58 -6.91 42.45 -1.90
N TYR A 59 -7.39 41.38 -2.51
CA TYR A 59 -7.46 41.20 -3.95
C TYR A 59 -8.84 40.67 -4.35
N HIS A 60 -9.35 41.12 -5.49
CA HIS A 60 -10.50 40.53 -6.15
C HIS A 60 -10.06 39.31 -6.97
N LEU A 61 -10.84 38.23 -6.91
CA LEU A 61 -10.69 37.04 -7.73
C LEU A 61 -11.97 36.85 -8.54
N LYS A 62 -11.86 36.86 -9.87
CA LYS A 62 -13.01 36.74 -10.76
C LYS A 62 -12.80 35.70 -11.87
N PRO A 63 -13.51 34.56 -11.84
CA PRO A 63 -13.49 33.62 -12.95
C PRO A 63 -14.49 34.03 -14.04
N PHE A 64 -14.13 33.79 -15.30
CA PHE A 64 -15.02 33.92 -16.44
C PHE A 64 -15.28 32.54 -17.04
N TYR A 65 -16.53 32.08 -16.98
CA TYR A 65 -16.92 30.74 -17.40
C TYR A 65 -18.40 30.71 -17.84
N ARG A 66 -18.80 29.60 -18.47
CA ARG A 66 -20.18 29.25 -18.82
C ARG A 66 -20.43 27.81 -18.40
N GLU A 67 -21.52 27.58 -17.67
CA GLU A 67 -21.90 26.28 -17.13
C GLU A 67 -23.26 25.79 -17.65
N GLU A 68 -23.57 24.52 -17.41
CA GLU A 68 -24.89 23.95 -17.70
C GLU A 68 -25.91 24.32 -16.60
N PRO A 69 -27.22 24.41 -16.91
CA PRO A 69 -28.23 24.72 -15.90
C PRO A 69 -28.21 23.71 -14.74
N GLY A 70 -27.89 24.16 -13.53
CA GLY A 70 -27.95 23.36 -12.29
C GLY A 70 -26.60 22.94 -11.69
N GLY A 71 -25.47 23.27 -12.33
CA GLY A 71 -24.14 23.14 -11.72
C GLY A 71 -23.65 24.45 -11.08
N SER A 72 -22.50 24.38 -10.41
CA SER A 72 -21.76 25.56 -9.91
C SER A 72 -20.26 25.29 -9.98
N ILE A 73 -19.43 26.34 -9.94
CA ILE A 73 -17.99 26.21 -9.68
C ILE A 73 -17.62 26.87 -8.36
N LEU A 74 -16.52 26.42 -7.76
CA LEU A 74 -15.91 27.04 -6.59
C LEU A 74 -14.43 27.27 -6.88
N LEU A 75 -13.87 28.37 -6.39
CA LEU A 75 -12.42 28.60 -6.42
C LEU A 75 -11.86 28.37 -5.03
N ARG A 76 -10.84 27.51 -4.89
CA ARG A 76 -10.12 27.30 -3.63
C ARG A 76 -8.76 27.98 -3.69
N VAL A 77 -8.52 28.97 -2.84
CA VAL A 77 -7.21 29.61 -2.67
C VAL A 77 -6.52 29.01 -1.45
N THR A 78 -5.37 28.36 -1.62
CA THR A 78 -4.60 27.73 -0.54
C THR A 78 -3.26 28.43 -0.37
N TYR A 79 -2.92 28.83 0.85
CA TYR A 79 -1.67 29.53 1.18
C TYR A 79 -0.71 28.59 1.90
N PHE A 80 0.57 28.69 1.60
CA PHE A 80 1.62 27.83 2.15
C PHE A 80 2.75 28.64 2.75
N ASN A 81 3.34 28.13 3.82
CA ASN A 81 4.56 28.67 4.41
C ASN A 81 5.80 28.24 3.60
N ARG A 82 6.97 28.75 4.00
CA ARG A 82 8.26 28.44 3.32
C ARG A 82 8.71 26.98 3.37
N PHE A 83 8.09 26.16 4.22
CA PHE A 83 8.38 24.73 4.37
C PHE A 83 7.39 23.86 3.60
N GLY A 84 6.37 24.47 2.97
CA GLY A 84 5.35 23.77 2.19
C GLY A 84 4.10 23.37 2.99
N ASP A 85 4.01 23.74 4.28
CA ASP A 85 2.80 23.50 5.07
C ASP A 85 1.71 24.50 4.71
N VAL A 86 0.45 24.05 4.71
CA VAL A 86 -0.71 24.92 4.49
C VAL A 86 -0.90 25.83 5.70
N ILE A 87 -0.94 27.14 5.48
CA ILE A 87 -1.23 28.16 6.49
C ILE A 87 -2.74 28.27 6.68
N SER A 88 -3.46 28.44 5.57
CA SER A 88 -4.91 28.54 5.51
C SER A 88 -5.38 28.31 4.08
N PHE A 89 -6.69 28.20 3.89
CA PHE A 89 -7.31 28.23 2.57
C PHE A 89 -8.65 28.97 2.64
N GLU A 90 -9.07 29.54 1.51
CA GLU A 90 -10.35 30.24 1.34
C GLU A 90 -11.12 29.62 0.18
N MET A 91 -12.43 29.50 0.34
CA MET A 91 -13.35 29.04 -0.71
C MET A 91 -14.13 30.24 -1.22
N ILE A 92 -13.95 30.56 -2.48
CA ILE A 92 -14.58 31.67 -3.18
C ILE A 92 -15.70 31.09 -4.05
N GLY A 93 -16.88 31.70 -3.98
CA GLY A 93 -18.01 31.37 -4.84
C GLY A 93 -17.63 31.50 -6.32
N GLY A 94 -18.41 30.89 -7.22
CA GLY A 94 -18.16 31.01 -8.66
C GLY A 94 -18.23 32.44 -9.21
N ASP A 95 -18.69 33.42 -8.43
CA ASP A 95 -18.69 34.83 -8.78
C ASP A 95 -17.44 35.58 -8.29
N GLU A 96 -17.31 36.86 -8.65
CA GLU A 96 -16.28 37.75 -8.12
C GLU A 96 -16.35 37.87 -6.59
N ASP A 97 -15.23 37.61 -5.90
CA ASP A 97 -15.11 37.73 -4.44
C ASP A 97 -13.73 38.28 -4.03
N VAL A 98 -13.64 38.80 -2.80
CA VAL A 98 -12.44 39.43 -2.26
C VAL A 98 -11.74 38.49 -1.29
N PHE A 99 -10.44 38.32 -1.48
CA PHE A 99 -9.59 37.49 -0.62
C PHE A 99 -8.38 38.26 -0.11
N SER A 100 -7.79 37.80 1.00
CA SER A 100 -6.63 38.48 1.61
C SER A 100 -5.47 37.53 1.81
N CYS A 101 -4.25 37.96 1.45
CA CYS A 101 -3.05 37.13 1.61
C CYS A 101 -2.62 37.10 3.09
N PRO A 102 -2.64 35.94 3.77
CA PRO A 102 -2.27 35.85 5.20
C PRO A 102 -0.78 36.14 5.44
N LYS A 103 -0.46 36.68 6.62
CA LYS A 103 0.94 36.85 7.08
C LYS A 103 1.69 35.52 7.10
N GLY A 104 2.94 35.53 6.61
CA GLY A 104 3.80 34.35 6.54
C GLY A 104 3.62 33.50 5.28
N THR A 105 2.79 33.94 4.33
CA THR A 105 2.58 33.25 3.04
C THR A 105 3.83 33.34 2.19
N HIS A 106 4.41 32.19 1.88
CA HIS A 106 5.54 32.09 0.96
C HIS A 106 5.09 31.80 -0.46
N ARG A 107 4.09 30.93 -0.65
CA ARG A 107 3.45 30.64 -1.94
C ARG A 107 1.95 30.41 -1.74
N TYR A 108 1.17 30.58 -2.80
CA TYR A 108 -0.24 30.23 -2.79
C TYR A 108 -0.65 29.53 -4.09
N MET A 109 -1.78 28.85 -4.04
CA MET A 109 -2.35 28.07 -5.14
C MET A 109 -3.83 28.39 -5.27
N VAL A 110 -4.33 28.55 -6.49
CA VAL A 110 -5.76 28.68 -6.79
C VAL A 110 -6.22 27.43 -7.50
N GLU A 111 -7.32 26.83 -7.08
CA GLU A 111 -7.90 25.63 -7.69
C GLU A 111 -9.33 25.89 -8.14
N LEU A 112 -9.67 25.54 -9.37
CA LEU A 112 -11.04 25.49 -9.86
C LEU A 112 -11.66 24.17 -9.44
N VAL A 113 -12.72 24.19 -8.64
CA VAL A 113 -13.39 23.02 -8.06
C VAL A 113 -14.78 22.87 -8.67
N ASN A 114 -15.09 21.66 -9.11
CA ASN A 114 -16.40 21.34 -9.66
C ASN A 114 -17.47 21.32 -8.56
N GLY A 115 -18.52 22.12 -8.68
CA GLY A 115 -19.69 22.13 -7.79
C GLY A 115 -20.84 21.22 -8.25
N GLY A 116 -20.66 20.45 -9.32
CA GLY A 116 -21.67 19.54 -9.87
C GLY A 116 -21.90 19.67 -11.38
N ASN A 117 -21.01 20.36 -12.09
CA ASN A 117 -21.02 20.49 -13.54
C ASN A 117 -20.54 19.21 -14.22
N THR A 118 -21.30 18.73 -15.20
CA THR A 118 -20.89 17.68 -16.15
C THR A 118 -20.22 18.25 -17.41
N CYS A 119 -20.48 19.52 -17.72
CA CYS A 119 -19.81 20.28 -18.76
C CYS A 119 -19.58 21.73 -18.29
N LEU A 120 -18.37 22.25 -18.49
CA LEU A 120 -17.94 23.59 -18.10
C LEU A 120 -17.11 24.20 -19.22
N THR A 121 -17.42 25.44 -19.60
CA THR A 121 -16.60 26.21 -20.54
C THR A 121 -15.91 27.34 -19.78
N PHE A 122 -14.60 27.31 -19.65
CA PHE A 122 -13.82 28.31 -18.93
C PHE A 122 -13.08 29.23 -19.90
N HIS A 123 -13.13 30.54 -19.65
CA HIS A 123 -12.46 31.56 -20.46
C HIS A 123 -11.15 31.99 -19.81
N HIS A 124 -11.20 32.69 -18.67
CA HIS A 124 -10.01 33.23 -18.00
C HIS A 124 -10.28 33.53 -16.52
N LEU A 125 -9.21 33.81 -15.77
CA LEU A 125 -9.25 34.24 -14.37
C LEU A 125 -8.64 35.63 -14.24
N GLU A 126 -9.29 36.54 -13.52
CA GLU A 126 -8.74 37.86 -13.21
C GLU A 126 -8.39 37.96 -11.73
N ILE A 127 -7.22 38.52 -11.45
CA ILE A 127 -6.77 38.87 -10.09
C ILE A 127 -6.32 40.32 -10.10
N TYR A 128 -6.92 41.16 -9.26
CA TYR A 128 -6.54 42.56 -9.13
C TYR A 128 -6.68 43.06 -7.70
N GLU A 129 -5.90 44.08 -7.34
CA GLU A 129 -5.93 44.68 -6.02
C GLU A 129 -7.29 45.33 -5.75
N ALA A 130 -7.86 45.08 -4.56
CA ALA A 130 -9.09 45.73 -4.11
C ALA A 130 -8.78 47.16 -3.63
N ASP A 131 -9.56 48.14 -4.06
CA ASP A 131 -9.35 49.55 -3.71
C ASP A 131 -9.60 49.74 -2.18
N PRO A 132 -8.69 50.38 -1.43
CA PRO A 132 -8.89 50.65 0.01
C PRO A 132 -10.18 51.40 0.37
N ALA A 133 -10.85 52.01 -0.62
CA ALA A 133 -12.09 52.78 -0.45
C ALA A 133 -13.39 51.98 -0.65
N GLU A 134 -13.35 50.72 -1.10
CA GLU A 134 -14.55 49.88 -1.23
C GLU A 134 -14.98 49.36 0.15
N LYS A 135 -16.04 49.96 0.71
CA LYS A 135 -16.73 49.46 1.90
C LYS A 135 -17.46 48.16 1.57
N ASP A 136 -17.45 47.21 2.53
CA ASP A 136 -18.28 46.01 2.55
C ASP A 136 -19.78 46.38 2.37
N GLU A 137 -20.26 46.40 1.12
CA GLU A 137 -21.69 46.44 0.82
C GLU A 137 -22.18 45.03 0.49
N ALA A 138 -23.02 44.48 1.37
CA ALA A 138 -23.75 43.25 1.12
C ALA A 138 -24.67 43.42 -0.11
N LYS A 139 -24.45 42.60 -1.14
CA LYS A 139 -25.31 42.56 -2.35
C LYS A 139 -26.76 42.25 -1.97
N PRO A 140 -27.76 43.07 -2.39
CA PRO A 140 -29.16 42.66 -2.40
C PRO A 140 -29.44 41.77 -3.61
N ALA A 141 -30.36 40.83 -3.45
CA ALA A 141 -30.85 39.97 -4.52
C ALA A 141 -31.73 40.76 -5.49
N GLU A 142 -31.44 40.76 -6.80
CA GLU A 142 -32.45 40.99 -7.84
C GLU A 142 -32.01 40.60 -9.27
N ASN A 143 -32.91 39.86 -9.92
CA ASN A 143 -33.29 39.75 -11.34
C ASN A 143 -32.23 39.74 -12.47
N VAL A 144 -32.20 38.61 -13.18
CA VAL A 144 -31.47 38.39 -14.44
C VAL A 144 -32.23 39.03 -15.61
N GLU A 145 -31.68 40.11 -16.19
CA GLU A 145 -31.94 40.50 -17.58
C GLU A 145 -30.76 40.06 -18.47
N GLU A 146 -31.07 39.44 -19.60
CA GLU A 146 -30.12 38.99 -20.62
C GLU A 146 -29.35 40.17 -21.27
N PRO A 147 -28.03 40.08 -21.50
CA PRO A 147 -27.35 41.01 -22.38
C PRO A 147 -27.40 40.54 -23.84
N LEU A 148 -27.95 41.40 -24.70
CA LEU A 148 -27.90 41.32 -26.17
C LEU A 148 -26.46 41.45 -26.71
N TYR A 149 -26.16 40.65 -27.74
CA TYR A 149 -24.99 40.81 -28.62
C TYR A 149 -25.11 42.06 -29.53
N PRO A 150 -23.98 42.65 -29.95
CA PRO A 150 -23.85 43.24 -31.27
C PRO A 150 -22.96 42.37 -32.20
N ARG A 151 -23.47 42.15 -33.41
CA ARG A 151 -22.78 41.52 -34.55
C ARG A 151 -21.95 42.53 -35.34
N GLU A 152 -20.82 42.02 -35.84
CA GLU A 152 -20.24 42.23 -37.19
C GLU A 152 -19.34 43.46 -37.52
N ASN A 153 -18.06 43.15 -37.77
CA ASN A 153 -17.34 43.22 -39.07
C ASN A 153 -15.99 43.98 -39.14
N MET A 154 -15.09 43.33 -39.90
CA MET A 154 -13.77 43.73 -40.43
C MET A 154 -12.56 43.79 -39.47
N LEU A 155 -11.33 43.41 -39.83
CA LEU A 155 -10.70 42.42 -40.72
C LEU A 155 -9.18 42.62 -40.52
N LEU A 156 -8.41 41.53 -40.48
CA LEU A 156 -6.95 41.42 -40.68
C LEU A 156 -6.01 41.98 -39.59
N HIS A 157 -5.45 41.08 -38.77
CA HIS A 157 -4.07 40.65 -38.97
C HIS A 157 -3.89 39.22 -38.45
N LYS A 158 -3.13 38.43 -39.19
CA LYS A 158 -2.89 37.01 -39.01
C LYS A 158 -1.56 36.88 -38.26
N GLU A 159 -1.59 36.41 -37.03
CA GLU A 159 -0.45 35.82 -36.32
C GLU A 159 -1.01 34.70 -35.44
N GLU A 160 -0.54 33.48 -35.70
CA GLU A 160 -0.85 32.26 -34.95
C GLU A 160 -0.11 32.33 -33.61
N GLU A 161 -0.83 32.35 -32.48
CA GLU A 161 -0.25 32.23 -31.14
C GLU A 161 -1.12 31.35 -30.22
N ASP A 162 -0.42 30.63 -29.35
CA ASP A 162 -0.82 29.45 -28.59
C ASP A 162 -2.09 29.54 -27.73
N ALA A 163 -2.80 28.40 -27.63
CA ALA A 163 -3.99 28.21 -26.82
C ALA A 163 -3.64 27.85 -25.37
N THR A 164 -3.31 28.84 -24.55
CA THR A 164 -3.13 28.73 -23.09
C THR A 164 -4.32 29.33 -22.33
N LEU A 165 -4.68 28.76 -21.18
CA LEU A 165 -5.56 29.41 -20.19
C LEU A 165 -4.85 30.68 -19.71
N ARG A 166 -5.56 31.79 -19.51
CA ARG A 166 -4.92 33.10 -19.24
C ARG A 166 -5.33 33.66 -17.89
N ILE A 167 -4.37 34.26 -17.19
CA ILE A 167 -4.61 35.10 -16.02
C ILE A 167 -4.30 36.55 -16.38
N LEU A 168 -5.27 37.43 -16.20
CA LEU A 168 -5.10 38.87 -16.41
C LEU A 168 -4.94 39.54 -15.04
N VAL A 169 -3.82 40.24 -14.84
CA VAL A 169 -3.50 40.93 -13.60
C VAL A 169 -3.50 42.43 -13.84
N LYS A 170 -4.34 43.19 -13.11
CA LYS A 170 -4.35 44.66 -13.21
C LYS A 170 -3.34 45.24 -12.21
N GLY A 171 -2.28 45.87 -12.72
CA GLY A 171 -1.28 46.53 -11.88
C GLY A 171 -1.78 47.85 -11.29
N PRO A 172 -1.06 48.41 -10.29
CA PRO A 172 -1.45 49.63 -9.56
C PRO A 172 -1.58 50.90 -10.43
N GLU A 173 -1.04 50.91 -11.65
CA GLU A 173 -1.20 52.01 -12.63
C GLU A 173 -2.37 51.80 -13.62
N GLY A 174 -3.20 50.77 -13.43
CA GLY A 174 -4.33 50.46 -14.31
C GLY A 174 -3.96 49.77 -15.64
N ARG A 175 -2.69 49.41 -15.85
CA ARG A 175 -2.26 48.57 -16.98
C ARG A 175 -2.52 47.09 -16.69
N MET A 176 -3.23 46.44 -17.63
CA MET A 176 -3.45 45.00 -17.62
C MET A 176 -2.18 44.27 -18.04
N GLN A 177 -1.65 43.42 -17.17
CA GLN A 177 -0.50 42.57 -17.43
C GLN A 177 -0.98 41.17 -17.78
N ARG A 178 -0.48 40.64 -18.91
CA ARG A 178 -0.83 39.30 -19.43
C ARG A 178 0.15 38.29 -18.86
N ILE A 179 -0.34 37.24 -18.20
CA ILE A 179 0.49 36.13 -17.71
C ILE A 179 0.02 34.85 -18.40
N PRO A 180 0.89 34.14 -19.14
CA PRO A 180 0.54 32.85 -19.72
C PRO A 180 0.32 31.83 -18.59
N ALA A 181 -0.82 31.13 -18.58
CA ALA A 181 -0.92 29.92 -17.77
C ALA A 181 -0.52 28.75 -18.65
N ILE A 182 0.64 28.17 -18.31
CA ILE A 182 1.41 27.12 -19.00
C ILE A 182 2.58 27.72 -19.78
N CYS A 183 3.78 27.24 -19.42
CA CYS A 183 5.06 27.58 -20.03
C CYS A 183 4.99 27.64 -21.56
N ASP A 184 5.59 28.70 -22.09
CA ASP A 184 6.01 28.77 -23.48
C ASP A 184 6.85 27.54 -23.85
N LEU A 185 6.53 26.98 -25.01
CA LEU A 185 7.34 26.03 -25.76
C LEU A 185 8.67 26.70 -26.17
N PRO A 186 9.81 25.98 -26.24
CA PRO A 186 10.92 26.42 -27.08
C PRO A 186 10.54 26.34 -28.56
N ASP A 187 10.77 27.45 -29.25
CA ASP A 187 10.46 27.83 -30.64
C ASP A 187 10.70 26.81 -31.78
N TYR A 188 9.65 26.66 -32.59
CA TYR A 188 9.53 26.91 -34.04
C TYR A 188 10.74 26.77 -34.99
N LYS A 189 10.57 25.96 -36.05
CA LYS A 189 10.34 26.45 -37.44
C LYS A 189 10.25 25.31 -38.47
N ASN A 190 9.06 25.17 -39.06
CA ASN A 190 8.70 24.68 -40.41
C ASN A 190 7.29 24.07 -40.28
N LEU A 191 6.19 24.54 -40.89
CA LEU A 191 5.94 25.46 -41.98
C LEU A 191 4.44 25.82 -41.89
N MET A 192 4.08 27.11 -41.96
CA MET A 192 2.76 27.50 -42.48
C MET A 192 2.70 27.14 -43.97
N VAL A 193 1.56 26.67 -44.49
CA VAL A 193 0.79 27.24 -45.63
C VAL A 193 -0.52 26.44 -45.79
N ALA A 194 -1.65 27.14 -45.83
CA ALA A 194 -2.89 26.71 -46.49
C ALA A 194 -3.11 27.62 -47.74
N PRO A 195 -4.04 27.34 -48.68
CA PRO A 195 -4.62 26.09 -49.17
C PRO A 195 -4.60 25.97 -50.72
N ASN A 196 -4.80 24.75 -51.23
CA ASN A 196 -5.16 24.37 -52.61
C ASN A 196 -4.15 24.53 -53.77
N GLU A 197 -4.02 23.41 -54.50
CA GLU A 197 -3.54 23.17 -55.87
C GLU A 197 -2.02 23.14 -56.20
N VAL A 198 -1.53 21.88 -56.29
CA VAL A 198 -0.59 21.26 -57.25
C VAL A 198 0.79 21.91 -57.56
N MET A 199 1.89 21.26 -57.15
CA MET A 199 2.97 20.68 -58.00
C MET A 199 4.25 20.32 -57.20
N LEU A 200 4.87 19.18 -57.56
CA LEU A 200 6.23 18.71 -57.21
C LEU A 200 7.33 19.59 -57.91
N PRO A 201 8.65 19.31 -57.82
CA PRO A 201 9.63 19.16 -56.71
C PRO A 201 10.92 20.01 -56.92
N GLN A 202 11.97 19.78 -56.10
CA GLN A 202 13.44 19.98 -56.34
C GLN A 202 14.19 21.18 -55.67
N PRO A 203 15.51 21.04 -55.38
CA PRO A 203 16.16 21.36 -54.10
C PRO A 203 17.23 22.45 -54.23
N PHE A 204 17.76 23.01 -53.14
CA PHE A 204 19.15 23.49 -53.11
C PHE A 204 19.68 23.61 -51.66
N PHE A 205 20.76 22.90 -51.39
CA PHE A 205 21.65 23.12 -50.24
C PHE A 205 22.47 24.41 -50.45
N SER A 206 22.85 25.08 -49.35
CA SER A 206 24.23 25.56 -49.22
C SER A 206 24.66 25.68 -47.76
N ASP A 207 25.82 25.09 -47.50
CA ASP A 207 26.64 25.13 -46.29
C ASP A 207 26.93 26.55 -45.78
N ALA A 208 26.89 26.75 -44.45
CA ALA A 208 27.89 27.52 -43.71
C ALA A 208 27.54 27.68 -42.21
N TRP A 209 27.29 26.62 -41.43
CA TRP A 209 27.34 26.72 -39.95
C TRP A 209 27.80 25.43 -39.24
N LEU A 210 28.33 24.47 -39.99
CA LEU A 210 28.77 23.14 -39.53
C LEU A 210 30.28 23.06 -39.24
N ARG A 211 30.88 24.07 -38.61
CA ARG A 211 32.29 24.00 -38.17
C ARG A 211 32.55 24.80 -36.90
N SER A 212 32.13 24.28 -35.75
CA SER A 212 32.93 24.28 -34.51
C SER A 212 32.12 23.71 -33.34
N LEU A 213 32.37 22.45 -32.98
CA LEU A 213 32.64 21.92 -31.62
C LEU A 213 32.35 20.40 -31.57
N PRO A 214 33.06 19.63 -30.70
CA PRO A 214 33.25 18.19 -30.84
C PRO A 214 32.13 17.35 -30.22
N VAL A 215 31.87 16.22 -30.87
CA VAL A 215 30.97 15.12 -30.48
C VAL A 215 31.72 14.13 -29.59
N ASP A 216 31.03 13.59 -28.58
CA ASP A 216 31.11 12.23 -27.98
C ASP A 216 30.53 12.37 -26.55
N SER A 217 29.56 11.63 -26.02
CA SER A 217 28.99 10.32 -26.34
C SER A 217 27.71 10.13 -25.50
N TYR A 218 26.54 9.94 -26.13
CA TYR A 218 25.35 9.37 -25.48
C TYR A 218 24.71 8.37 -26.46
N GLY A 219 24.55 7.13 -25.99
CA GLY A 219 23.90 6.04 -26.71
C GLY A 219 22.44 6.35 -27.01
N SER A 220 22.00 5.87 -28.17
CA SER A 220 20.69 6.08 -28.79
C SER A 220 19.52 5.63 -27.92
N VAL A 221 18.62 6.56 -27.59
CA VAL A 221 17.24 6.30 -27.17
C VAL A 221 16.38 6.38 -28.42
N GLU A 222 15.76 5.26 -28.84
CA GLU A 222 14.75 5.29 -29.90
C GLU A 222 13.42 5.81 -29.34
N PHE A 223 13.03 7.00 -29.79
CA PHE A 223 11.67 7.52 -29.65
C PHE A 223 10.86 7.03 -30.85
N ILE A 224 9.79 6.26 -30.61
CA ILE A 224 8.82 5.86 -31.64
C ILE A 224 7.67 6.86 -31.59
N PRO A 225 7.46 7.72 -32.61
CA PRO A 225 6.27 8.55 -32.71
C PRO A 225 5.12 7.74 -33.32
N PHE A 226 3.95 7.84 -32.71
CA PHE A 226 2.72 7.21 -33.14
C PHE A 226 1.92 8.17 -34.03
N ASP A 227 1.60 7.78 -35.27
CA ASP A 227 0.29 8.14 -35.83
C ASP A 227 -0.23 7.18 -36.92
N GLU A 228 -1.57 7.07 -36.91
CA GLU A 228 -2.55 6.47 -37.81
C GLU A 228 -2.61 4.94 -38.03
N ARG A 229 -3.62 4.34 -37.38
CA ARG A 229 -4.10 2.97 -37.55
C ARG A 229 -4.54 2.66 -38.99
N SER A 230 -4.28 1.40 -39.40
CA SER A 230 -4.97 0.62 -40.44
C SER A 230 -4.66 0.85 -41.93
N LYS A 231 -3.50 0.33 -42.38
CA LYS A 231 -3.30 -0.45 -43.64
C LYS A 231 -1.83 -0.42 -44.08
N LYS A 232 -0.97 -1.25 -43.46
CA LYS A 232 0.26 -1.82 -44.07
C LYS A 232 1.04 -2.66 -43.06
N TYR A 233 0.53 -3.84 -42.74
CA TYR A 233 1.33 -4.88 -42.08
C TYR A 233 1.14 -6.21 -42.81
N THR A 234 1.59 -6.24 -44.05
CA THR A 234 1.65 -7.49 -44.84
C THR A 234 2.91 -7.61 -45.70
N ASP A 235 3.92 -6.73 -45.57
CA ASP A 235 5.13 -6.77 -46.43
C ASP A 235 6.46 -6.47 -45.70
N ARG A 236 6.60 -6.80 -44.40
CA ARG A 236 7.89 -6.64 -43.69
C ARG A 236 8.33 -7.86 -42.87
N LEU A 237 8.09 -9.05 -43.42
CA LEU A 237 8.49 -10.34 -42.83
C LEU A 237 9.83 -10.93 -43.32
N GLU A 238 10.68 -10.20 -44.06
CA GLU A 238 11.94 -10.79 -44.58
C GLU A 238 13.26 -10.11 -44.15
N GLY A 239 13.25 -9.16 -43.21
CA GLY A 239 14.45 -8.37 -42.90
C GLY A 239 15.13 -8.59 -41.54
N PHE A 240 14.44 -9.14 -40.54
CA PHE A 240 14.85 -8.95 -39.14
C PHE A 240 15.60 -10.12 -38.48
N PHE A 241 15.85 -11.21 -39.22
CA PHE A 241 16.79 -12.24 -38.81
C PHE A 241 18.16 -11.96 -39.43
N LEU A 242 18.96 -11.07 -38.82
CA LEU A 242 20.45 -11.09 -38.83
C LEU A 242 21.00 -9.76 -38.29
N LYS A 243 21.23 -9.67 -36.97
CA LYS A 243 22.47 -9.11 -36.41
C LYS A 243 22.60 -9.41 -34.92
N LYS A 244 23.33 -10.49 -34.64
CA LYS A 244 24.04 -10.72 -33.39
C LYS A 244 25.21 -9.74 -33.27
N GLU A 245 25.61 -9.50 -32.02
CA GLU A 245 26.89 -8.93 -31.59
C GLU A 245 27.14 -7.46 -31.94
N LYS A 246 26.82 -6.59 -30.99
CA LYS A 246 27.75 -5.66 -30.32
C LYS A 246 26.93 -4.65 -29.53
N ASP A 247 27.11 -4.66 -28.21
CA ASP A 247 27.46 -3.48 -27.40
C ASP A 247 27.28 -3.81 -25.93
N ALA A 248 28.37 -4.34 -25.36
CA ALA A 248 28.62 -4.31 -23.94
C ALA A 248 29.08 -2.90 -23.58
N HIS A 249 28.19 -2.03 -23.09
CA HIS A 249 28.53 -0.91 -22.22
C HIS A 249 27.28 -0.21 -21.67
N ALA A 250 26.88 -0.61 -20.47
CA ALA A 250 26.02 0.18 -19.58
C ALA A 250 26.31 -0.18 -18.11
N GLU A 251 27.57 -0.06 -17.68
CA GLU A 251 27.94 -0.10 -16.25
C GLU A 251 27.73 1.31 -15.66
N GLY A 252 26.50 1.59 -15.22
CA GLY A 252 26.15 2.91 -14.66
C GLY A 252 25.21 2.88 -13.46
N VAL A 253 24.77 1.69 -13.01
CA VAL A 253 23.91 1.56 -11.82
C VAL A 253 24.64 0.74 -10.76
N SER A 254 24.94 1.42 -9.66
CA SER A 254 25.24 0.90 -8.32
C SER A 254 26.61 0.26 -8.02
N ARG A 255 27.64 1.10 -7.96
CA ARG A 255 28.92 0.76 -7.29
C ARG A 255 28.75 0.47 -5.78
N LYS A 256 27.71 0.99 -5.12
CA LYS A 256 27.47 0.76 -3.68
C LYS A 256 26.79 -0.59 -3.42
N GLU A 257 25.75 -0.98 -4.16
CA GLU A 257 25.12 -2.30 -3.98
C GLU A 257 26.03 -3.43 -4.47
N THR A 258 26.83 -3.20 -5.52
CA THR A 258 27.78 -4.21 -6.02
C THR A 258 28.87 -4.51 -4.98
N VAL A 259 29.35 -3.48 -4.25
CA VAL A 259 30.33 -3.65 -3.17
C VAL A 259 29.71 -4.31 -1.94
N GLN A 260 28.46 -3.96 -1.60
CA GLN A 260 27.71 -4.61 -0.51
C GLN A 260 27.44 -6.10 -0.83
N LYS A 261 26.93 -6.41 -2.03
CA LYS A 261 26.71 -7.78 -2.53
C LYS A 261 28.01 -8.58 -2.57
N ALA A 262 29.14 -7.98 -2.96
CA ALA A 262 30.44 -8.65 -2.98
C ALA A 262 31.02 -8.91 -1.58
N GLN A 263 30.85 -7.99 -0.63
CA GLN A 263 31.27 -8.17 0.77
C GLN A 263 30.38 -9.19 1.50
N VAL A 264 29.07 -9.20 1.23
CA VAL A 264 28.13 -10.21 1.73
C VAL A 264 28.45 -11.59 1.13
N LYS A 265 28.72 -11.70 -0.18
CA LYS A 265 29.21 -12.95 -0.81
C LYS A 265 30.50 -13.48 -0.16
N ARG A 266 31.44 -12.60 0.23
CA ARG A 266 32.70 -13.00 0.89
C ARG A 266 32.50 -13.48 2.33
N ARG A 267 31.61 -12.87 3.12
CA ARG A 267 31.24 -13.35 4.47
C ARG A 267 30.41 -14.63 4.41
N ALA A 268 29.43 -14.69 3.50
CA ALA A 268 28.65 -15.88 3.21
C ALA A 268 29.56 -17.06 2.89
N ASN A 269 30.57 -16.90 2.01
CA ASN A 269 31.52 -17.97 1.67
C ASN A 269 32.24 -18.63 2.87
N GLY A 270 32.41 -17.94 4.01
CA GLY A 270 32.98 -18.52 5.23
C GLY A 270 31.97 -19.37 6.03
N GLU A 271 30.74 -18.87 6.14
CA GLU A 271 29.63 -19.57 6.81
C GLU A 271 29.12 -20.75 5.98
N THR A 272 28.95 -20.58 4.67
CA THR A 272 28.54 -21.64 3.75
C THR A 272 29.54 -22.80 3.76
N LYS A 273 30.86 -22.53 3.88
CA LYS A 273 31.88 -23.59 4.04
C LYS A 273 31.66 -24.47 5.26
N LYS A 274 31.16 -23.91 6.38
CA LYS A 274 30.81 -24.69 7.58
C LYS A 274 29.57 -25.54 7.32
N LEU A 275 28.57 -24.99 6.65
CA LEU A 275 27.36 -25.74 6.25
C LEU A 275 27.72 -26.94 5.36
N TYR A 276 28.60 -26.76 4.37
CA TYR A 276 29.07 -27.83 3.49
C TYR A 276 29.78 -28.97 4.23
N LYS A 277 30.49 -28.68 5.32
CA LYS A 277 31.10 -29.74 6.16
C LYS A 277 30.05 -30.61 6.83
N VAL A 278 28.97 -30.00 7.31
CA VAL A 278 27.85 -30.72 7.93
C VAL A 278 27.07 -31.50 6.87
N LEU A 279 26.78 -30.88 5.72
CA LEU A 279 26.16 -31.54 4.56
C LEU A 279 26.94 -32.80 4.15
N LYS A 280 28.28 -32.73 4.07
CA LYS A 280 29.09 -33.90 3.74
C LYS A 280 28.88 -35.07 4.73
N ARG A 281 28.72 -34.77 6.03
CA ARG A 281 28.43 -35.78 7.06
C ARG A 281 27.03 -36.36 6.90
N VAL A 282 26.03 -35.53 6.58
CA VAL A 282 24.67 -36.00 6.25
C VAL A 282 24.69 -36.93 5.05
N ASN A 283 25.34 -36.52 3.96
CA ASN A 283 25.43 -37.31 2.72
C ASN A 283 26.16 -38.63 2.92
N ALA A 284 27.18 -38.68 3.79
CA ALA A 284 27.90 -39.91 4.11
C ALA A 284 27.00 -41.00 4.72
N LEU A 285 25.94 -40.61 5.44
CA LEU A 285 24.99 -41.54 6.07
C LEU A 285 23.86 -41.96 5.13
N ALA A 286 23.74 -41.39 3.93
CA ALA A 286 22.63 -41.67 3.02
C ALA A 286 22.53 -43.15 2.62
N GLY A 287 23.68 -43.82 2.41
CA GLY A 287 23.71 -45.25 2.10
C GLY A 287 23.23 -46.12 3.27
N GLU A 288 23.61 -45.76 4.50
CA GLU A 288 23.16 -46.46 5.71
C GLU A 288 21.65 -46.32 5.91
N MET A 289 21.12 -45.10 5.80
CA MET A 289 19.68 -44.85 5.96
C MET A 289 18.86 -45.57 4.89
N ARG A 290 19.34 -45.61 3.64
CA ARG A 290 18.68 -46.35 2.56
C ARG A 290 18.61 -47.86 2.82
N ALA A 291 19.60 -48.43 3.50
CA ALA A 291 19.63 -49.86 3.81
C ALA A 291 18.69 -50.25 4.97
N LEU A 292 18.20 -49.30 5.76
CA LEU A 292 17.25 -49.57 6.85
C LEU A 292 15.87 -49.94 6.31
N SER A 293 15.20 -50.86 7.00
CA SER A 293 13.75 -51.06 6.84
C SER A 293 12.98 -49.85 7.35
N ASP A 294 11.71 -49.73 6.99
CA ASP A 294 10.86 -48.63 7.42
C ASP A 294 10.72 -48.58 8.95
N GLU A 295 10.62 -49.75 9.60
CA GLU A 295 10.56 -49.85 11.06
C GLU A 295 11.88 -49.38 11.70
N ALA A 296 13.02 -49.77 11.13
CA ALA A 296 14.34 -49.40 11.64
C ALA A 296 14.66 -47.91 11.41
N LEU A 297 14.17 -47.33 10.32
CA LEU A 297 14.28 -45.90 10.01
C LEU A 297 13.40 -45.08 10.96
N SER A 298 12.14 -45.49 11.14
CA SER A 298 11.21 -44.91 12.12
C SER A 298 11.76 -44.95 13.55
N ALA A 299 12.38 -46.08 13.94
CA ALA A 299 12.98 -46.26 15.26
C ALA A 299 14.20 -45.37 15.53
N GLN A 300 14.79 -44.71 14.52
CA GLN A 300 15.86 -43.72 14.74
C GLN A 300 15.42 -42.60 15.68
N THR A 301 14.14 -42.22 15.67
CA THR A 301 13.63 -41.17 16.57
C THR A 301 13.84 -41.51 18.04
N GLN A 302 13.52 -42.74 18.46
CA GLN A 302 13.69 -43.14 19.86
C GLN A 302 15.17 -43.24 20.25
N LYS A 303 16.00 -43.76 19.33
CA LYS A 303 17.46 -43.79 19.50
C LYS A 303 18.02 -42.37 19.70
N LEU A 304 17.65 -41.44 18.85
CA LEU A 304 18.13 -40.05 18.91
C LEU A 304 17.61 -39.32 20.15
N LYS A 305 16.34 -39.52 20.55
CA LYS A 305 15.81 -39.00 21.82
C LYS A 305 16.60 -39.55 23.03
N ALA A 306 16.93 -40.84 23.04
CA ALA A 306 17.72 -41.45 24.11
C ALA A 306 19.15 -40.89 24.16
N LEU A 307 19.81 -40.68 23.01
CA LEU A 307 21.13 -40.06 22.93
C LEU A 307 21.13 -38.61 23.41
N TYR A 308 20.09 -37.85 23.07
CA TYR A 308 19.92 -36.49 23.58
C TYR A 308 19.74 -36.48 25.11
N LYS A 309 18.89 -37.37 25.64
CA LYS A 309 18.70 -37.55 27.10
C LYS A 309 19.98 -38.00 27.82
N ALA A 310 20.86 -38.71 27.12
CA ALA A 310 22.19 -39.09 27.61
C ALA A 310 23.24 -37.96 27.55
N GLY A 311 22.88 -36.77 27.08
CA GLY A 311 23.71 -35.56 27.11
C GLY A 311 24.36 -35.17 25.78
N ARG A 312 24.09 -35.88 24.67
CA ARG A 312 24.58 -35.44 23.35
C ARG A 312 23.85 -34.18 22.88
N SER A 313 24.59 -33.24 22.30
CA SER A 313 24.03 -31.99 21.77
C SER A 313 23.24 -32.20 20.47
N LEU A 314 22.34 -31.27 20.12
CA LEU A 314 21.61 -31.34 18.85
C LEU A 314 22.55 -31.23 17.64
N ASP A 315 23.59 -30.40 17.70
CA ASP A 315 24.58 -30.26 16.61
C ASP A 315 25.33 -31.58 16.33
N GLU A 316 25.55 -32.36 17.38
CA GLU A 316 26.15 -33.68 17.31
C GLU A 316 25.25 -34.74 16.68
N LEU A 317 23.94 -34.63 16.92
CA LEU A 317 22.91 -35.53 16.40
C LEU A 317 22.43 -35.12 15.01
N LEU A 318 22.64 -33.86 14.62
CA LEU A 318 22.14 -33.27 13.38
C LEU A 318 22.41 -34.14 12.15
N PRO A 319 23.64 -34.64 11.88
CA PRO A 319 23.88 -35.42 10.66
C PRO A 319 23.03 -36.67 10.55
N GLU A 320 22.87 -37.39 11.66
CA GLU A 320 22.10 -38.64 11.72
C GLU A 320 20.59 -38.35 11.64
N ALA A 321 20.13 -37.34 12.40
CA ALA A 321 18.73 -36.91 12.36
C ALA A 321 18.31 -36.44 10.96
N TYR A 322 19.15 -35.63 10.30
CA TYR A 322 18.88 -35.11 8.96
C TYR A 322 18.94 -36.21 7.91
N ALA A 323 19.90 -37.13 7.99
CA ALA A 323 19.93 -38.26 7.07
C ALA A 323 18.67 -39.14 7.20
N SER A 324 18.19 -39.34 8.43
CA SER A 324 17.01 -40.16 8.73
C SER A 324 15.72 -39.55 8.17
N ILE A 325 15.44 -38.28 8.52
CA ILE A 325 14.23 -37.58 8.05
C ILE A 325 14.27 -37.32 6.53
N ARG A 326 15.47 -37.15 5.95
CA ARG A 326 15.66 -36.97 4.50
C ARG A 326 15.30 -38.24 3.73
N GLU A 327 15.74 -39.40 4.20
CA GLU A 327 15.35 -40.70 3.65
C GLU A 327 13.84 -40.95 3.83
N ALA A 328 13.30 -40.66 5.02
CA ALA A 328 11.87 -40.81 5.29
C ALA A 328 11.00 -39.92 4.37
N ALA A 329 11.41 -38.68 4.12
CA ALA A 329 10.72 -37.80 3.17
C ALA A 329 10.71 -38.37 1.75
N GLY A 330 11.82 -38.98 1.32
CA GLY A 330 11.90 -39.69 0.04
C GLY A 330 10.91 -40.85 -0.07
N ARG A 331 10.76 -41.65 1.00
CA ARG A 331 9.86 -42.83 1.03
C ARG A 331 8.39 -42.45 1.16
N VAL A 332 8.09 -41.53 2.08
CA VAL A 332 6.70 -41.22 2.50
C VAL A 332 6.07 -40.17 1.58
N LEU A 333 6.83 -39.14 1.21
CA LEU A 333 6.31 -38.03 0.41
C LEU A 333 6.70 -38.15 -1.08
N GLY A 334 7.57 -39.11 -1.44
CA GLY A 334 8.17 -39.17 -2.77
C GLY A 334 9.14 -38.01 -3.05
N MET A 335 9.54 -37.26 -2.02
CA MET A 335 10.34 -36.04 -2.14
C MET A 335 11.61 -36.17 -1.30
N TYR A 336 12.71 -36.55 -1.93
CA TYR A 336 14.02 -36.61 -1.26
C TYR A 336 14.68 -35.22 -1.27
N PRO A 337 14.93 -34.58 -0.11
CA PRO A 337 15.50 -33.24 -0.08
C PRO A 337 16.83 -33.13 -0.83
N TYR A 338 17.04 -32.04 -1.56
CA TYR A 338 18.29 -31.74 -2.27
C TYR A 338 19.38 -31.20 -1.32
N ASP A 339 20.62 -31.21 -1.77
CA ASP A 339 21.76 -30.74 -0.96
C ASP A 339 21.61 -29.27 -0.56
N VAL A 340 21.10 -28.40 -1.45
CA VAL A 340 20.83 -26.99 -1.14
C VAL A 340 19.74 -26.83 -0.08
N GLN A 341 18.75 -27.72 -0.06
CA GLN A 341 17.70 -27.75 0.95
C GLN A 341 18.26 -28.18 2.31
N VAL A 342 19.19 -29.13 2.33
CA VAL A 342 19.92 -29.51 3.54
C VAL A 342 20.78 -28.35 4.06
N LEU A 343 21.43 -27.57 3.18
CA LEU A 343 22.17 -26.36 3.58
C LEU A 343 21.24 -25.33 4.25
N GLY A 344 20.08 -25.06 3.64
CA GLY A 344 19.04 -24.20 4.23
C GLY A 344 18.60 -24.70 5.60
N ALA A 345 18.33 -26.00 5.74
CA ALA A 345 17.95 -26.61 7.00
C ALA A 345 19.00 -26.43 8.11
N ILE A 346 20.29 -26.59 7.78
CA ILE A 346 21.39 -26.36 8.73
C ILE A 346 21.41 -24.89 9.16
N ALA A 347 21.23 -23.94 8.22
CA ALA A 347 21.17 -22.51 8.54
C ALA A 347 20.00 -22.18 9.47
N LEU A 348 18.82 -22.75 9.22
CA LEU A 348 17.66 -22.62 10.11
C LEU A 348 17.98 -23.15 11.51
N HIS A 349 18.55 -24.36 11.61
CA HIS A 349 18.95 -24.90 12.92
C HIS A 349 19.98 -24.02 13.65
N GLN A 350 20.78 -23.23 12.96
CA GLN A 350 21.73 -22.30 13.58
C GLN A 350 21.09 -20.99 14.07
N GLY A 351 19.78 -20.79 13.88
CA GLY A 351 19.08 -19.57 14.26
C GLY A 351 19.27 -18.43 13.25
N ASN A 352 19.48 -18.77 11.98
CA ASN A 352 19.60 -17.80 10.90
C ASN A 352 18.35 -17.81 10.01
N ILE A 353 18.21 -16.75 9.22
CA ILE A 353 17.33 -16.69 8.07
C ILE A 353 18.03 -17.37 6.90
N ALA A 354 17.45 -18.44 6.36
CA ALA A 354 17.90 -19.07 5.13
C ALA A 354 17.26 -18.35 3.94
N GLU A 355 18.06 -17.61 3.17
CA GLU A 355 17.57 -17.02 1.92
C GLU A 355 17.59 -18.07 0.81
N MET A 356 16.41 -18.45 0.38
CA MET A 356 16.15 -19.46 -0.64
C MET A 356 15.12 -18.91 -1.61
N VAL A 357 15.49 -18.81 -2.88
CA VAL A 357 14.61 -18.32 -3.95
C VAL A 357 13.33 -19.16 -4.00
N THR A 358 12.21 -18.52 -4.37
CA THR A 358 10.92 -19.19 -4.58
C THR A 358 11.06 -20.42 -5.49
N GLY A 359 10.37 -21.51 -5.15
CA GLY A 359 10.47 -22.77 -5.87
C GLY A 359 11.57 -23.73 -5.39
N GLU A 360 12.48 -23.32 -4.50
CA GLU A 360 13.50 -24.21 -3.91
C GLU A 360 12.95 -25.19 -2.85
N GLY A 361 11.65 -25.16 -2.56
CA GLY A 361 10.97 -26.10 -1.66
C GLY A 361 11.14 -25.81 -0.17
N LYS A 362 10.93 -24.56 0.25
CA LYS A 362 11.04 -24.06 1.64
C LYS A 362 10.29 -24.94 2.67
N THR A 363 9.08 -25.40 2.36
CA THR A 363 8.29 -26.27 3.25
C THR A 363 9.03 -27.57 3.60
N LEU A 364 9.68 -28.20 2.62
CA LEU A 364 10.46 -29.43 2.84
C LEU A 364 11.77 -29.14 3.59
N VAL A 365 12.34 -27.95 3.42
CA VAL A 365 13.54 -27.52 4.16
C VAL A 365 13.26 -27.45 5.66
N ALA A 366 12.11 -26.88 6.06
CA ALA A 366 11.74 -26.71 7.46
C ALA A 366 11.56 -28.05 8.19
N CYS A 367 11.24 -29.15 7.49
CA CYS A 367 10.93 -30.41 8.16
C CYS A 367 12.13 -30.99 8.94
N MET A 368 13.35 -30.82 8.41
CA MET A 368 14.61 -31.28 8.99
C MET A 368 14.95 -30.62 10.33
N PRO A 369 15.05 -29.27 10.45
CA PRO A 369 15.31 -28.61 11.73
C PRO A 369 14.14 -28.79 12.69
N LEU A 370 12.90 -28.87 12.22
CA LEU A 370 11.76 -29.15 13.10
C LEU A 370 11.90 -30.55 13.71
N TYR A 371 12.19 -31.59 12.92
CA TYR A 371 12.44 -32.94 13.42
C TYR A 371 13.57 -32.98 14.46
N LEU A 372 14.72 -32.38 14.17
CA LEU A 372 15.87 -32.36 15.08
C LEU A 372 15.55 -31.66 16.41
N ASN A 373 14.94 -30.47 16.38
CA ASN A 373 14.65 -29.72 17.61
C ASN A 373 13.49 -30.35 18.41
N ALA A 374 12.58 -31.09 17.76
CA ALA A 374 11.52 -31.86 18.42
C ALA A 374 12.05 -33.01 19.29
N LEU A 375 13.28 -33.50 19.05
CA LEU A 375 13.94 -34.48 19.93
C LEU A 375 14.12 -33.98 21.37
N THR A 376 14.11 -32.66 21.57
CA THR A 376 14.20 -32.04 22.90
C THR A 376 12.91 -32.15 23.72
N GLU A 377 11.81 -32.57 23.08
CA GLU A 377 10.46 -32.59 23.66
C GLU A 377 10.02 -31.20 24.16
N LYS A 378 10.61 -30.10 23.67
CA LYS A 378 10.20 -28.70 23.93
C LYS A 378 9.31 -28.16 22.80
N SER A 379 8.75 -26.95 23.00
CA SER A 379 7.90 -26.31 21.99
C SER A 379 8.66 -26.02 20.70
N ASN A 380 8.07 -26.39 19.57
CA ASN A 380 8.69 -26.26 18.26
C ASN A 380 7.63 -25.87 17.22
N ILE A 381 7.72 -24.65 16.70
CA ILE A 381 6.62 -24.04 15.96
C ILE A 381 7.11 -23.57 14.58
N LEU A 382 6.37 -23.93 13.54
CA LEU A 382 6.46 -23.30 12.22
C LEU A 382 5.36 -22.26 12.10
N VAL A 383 5.76 -21.02 11.78
CA VAL A 383 4.87 -19.90 11.53
C VAL A 383 4.87 -19.60 10.04
N THR A 384 3.68 -19.50 9.46
CA THR A 384 3.46 -19.10 8.06
C THR A 384 2.65 -17.80 8.00
N VAL A 385 2.48 -17.23 6.80
CA VAL A 385 1.78 -15.97 6.59
C VAL A 385 0.25 -16.08 6.62
N ASN A 386 -0.33 -17.25 6.33
CA ASN A 386 -1.78 -17.41 6.29
C ASN A 386 -2.24 -18.82 6.66
N GLU A 387 -3.53 -18.94 7.03
CA GLU A 387 -4.11 -20.17 7.58
C GLU A 387 -4.14 -21.31 6.57
N TYR A 388 -4.39 -21.00 5.30
CA TYR A 388 -4.39 -22.00 4.23
C TYR A 388 -3.02 -22.69 4.10
N LEU A 389 -1.93 -21.92 4.08
CA LEU A 389 -0.57 -22.46 3.99
C LEU A 389 -0.23 -23.30 5.23
N ALA A 390 -0.52 -22.80 6.44
CA ALA A 390 -0.32 -23.56 7.67
C ALA A 390 -1.07 -24.90 7.66
N TYR A 391 -2.33 -24.90 7.23
CA TYR A 391 -3.12 -26.12 7.15
C TYR A 391 -2.64 -27.07 6.05
N ARG A 392 -2.39 -26.56 4.83
CA ARG A 392 -1.88 -27.32 3.68
C ARG A 392 -0.57 -28.02 4.04
N ASP A 393 0.41 -27.25 4.51
CA ASP A 393 1.75 -27.74 4.80
C ASP A 393 1.73 -28.68 6.01
N GLY A 394 0.93 -28.38 7.04
CA GLY A 394 0.71 -29.28 8.17
C GLY A 394 0.12 -30.62 7.74
N LYS A 395 -0.92 -30.61 6.90
CA LYS A 395 -1.56 -31.83 6.38
C LYS A 395 -0.61 -32.64 5.49
N GLN A 396 0.17 -31.96 4.63
CA GLN A 396 1.16 -32.60 3.77
C GLN A 396 2.30 -33.24 4.57
N MET A 397 2.76 -32.61 5.65
CA MET A 397 3.89 -33.09 6.46
C MET A 397 3.47 -34.09 7.56
N THR A 398 2.18 -34.18 7.88
CA THR A 398 1.67 -35.11 8.91
C THR A 398 2.11 -36.56 8.70
N PRO A 399 1.98 -37.18 7.50
CA PRO A 399 2.40 -38.56 7.29
C PRO A 399 3.89 -38.78 7.55
N LEU A 400 4.74 -37.81 7.20
CA LEU A 400 6.19 -37.89 7.43
C LEU A 400 6.52 -37.90 8.93
N TYR A 401 5.93 -36.98 9.70
CA TYR A 401 6.19 -36.94 11.14
C TYR A 401 5.61 -38.15 11.87
N GLN A 402 4.43 -38.62 11.46
CA GLN A 402 3.85 -39.85 12.00
C GLN A 402 4.73 -41.07 11.72
N PHE A 403 5.24 -41.21 10.50
CA PHE A 403 6.22 -42.24 10.14
C PHE A 403 7.45 -42.19 11.07
N MET A 404 7.93 -40.99 11.38
CA MET A 404 9.05 -40.77 12.30
C MET A 404 8.64 -40.73 13.79
N GLN A 405 7.46 -41.22 14.16
CA GLN A 405 6.95 -41.30 15.54
C GLN A 405 6.89 -39.95 16.27
N MET A 406 6.53 -38.89 15.54
CA MET A 406 6.29 -37.55 16.06
C MET A 406 4.85 -37.11 15.79
N THR A 407 4.37 -36.22 16.64
CA THR A 407 3.05 -35.62 16.53
C THR A 407 3.13 -34.21 15.91
N LEU A 408 2.20 -33.90 15.02
CA LEU A 408 2.04 -32.58 14.43
C LEU A 408 0.66 -32.02 14.79
N GLY A 409 0.64 -30.81 15.36
CA GLY A 409 -0.57 -30.03 15.60
C GLY A 409 -0.73 -28.91 14.57
N ILE A 410 -1.93 -28.71 14.04
CA ILE A 410 -2.26 -27.57 13.19
C ILE A 410 -3.04 -26.54 14.02
N GLY A 411 -2.44 -25.37 14.22
CA GLY A 411 -2.95 -24.28 15.07
C GLY A 411 -4.02 -23.41 14.42
N VAL A 412 -4.43 -23.75 13.20
CA VAL A 412 -5.45 -23.04 12.42
C VAL A 412 -6.53 -24.03 11.94
N PRO A 413 -7.78 -23.59 11.80
CA PRO A 413 -8.87 -24.44 11.33
C PRO A 413 -8.69 -24.78 9.84
N GLU A 414 -9.35 -25.86 9.38
CA GLU A 414 -9.44 -26.16 7.95
C GLU A 414 -10.28 -25.12 7.21
N ASN A 415 -11.36 -24.68 7.85
CA ASN A 415 -12.20 -23.59 7.38
C ASN A 415 -11.89 -22.32 8.19
N PRO A 416 -11.38 -21.25 7.55
CA PRO A 416 -11.08 -19.98 8.23
C PRO A 416 -12.28 -19.33 8.95
N SER A 417 -13.51 -19.73 8.62
CA SER A 417 -14.72 -19.26 9.30
C SER A 417 -14.96 -19.94 10.66
N GLU A 418 -14.23 -21.01 10.97
CA GLU A 418 -14.35 -21.74 12.23
C GLU A 418 -13.36 -21.21 13.27
N THR A 419 -13.68 -21.38 14.55
CA THR A 419 -12.74 -21.06 15.65
C THR A 419 -12.36 -22.33 16.39
N ILE A 420 -11.06 -22.51 16.61
CA ILE A 420 -10.56 -23.61 17.44
C ILE A 420 -10.88 -23.34 18.91
N LYS A 421 -11.73 -24.18 19.49
CA LYS A 421 -12.05 -24.14 20.93
C LYS A 421 -10.79 -24.35 21.78
N ILE A 422 -10.71 -23.67 22.92
CA ILE A 422 -9.58 -23.76 23.88
C ILE A 422 -9.26 -25.21 24.26
N SER A 423 -10.28 -26.06 24.44
CA SER A 423 -10.09 -27.48 24.76
C SER A 423 -9.27 -28.25 23.72
N LYS A 424 -9.37 -27.89 22.43
CA LYS A 424 -8.54 -28.46 21.37
C LYS A 424 -7.13 -27.85 21.31
N LYS A 425 -6.96 -26.59 21.73
CA LYS A 425 -5.65 -25.91 21.73
C LYS A 425 -4.63 -26.59 22.64
N HIS A 426 -5.05 -27.14 23.78
CA HIS A 426 -4.15 -27.93 24.63
C HIS A 426 -3.53 -29.11 23.88
N ALA A 427 -4.33 -29.87 23.12
CA ALA A 427 -3.82 -31.01 22.35
C ALA A 427 -2.92 -30.57 21.20
N ILE A 428 -3.27 -29.47 20.52
CA ILE A 428 -2.47 -28.91 19.42
C ILE A 428 -1.09 -28.51 19.94
N TYR A 429 -1.01 -27.66 20.96
CA TYR A 429 0.26 -27.17 21.49
C TYR A 429 1.04 -28.22 22.27
N ALA A 430 0.40 -29.30 22.73
CA ALA A 430 1.09 -30.46 23.30
C ALA A 430 1.84 -31.31 22.27
N SER A 431 1.58 -31.12 20.97
CA SER A 431 2.28 -31.85 19.89
C SER A 431 3.79 -31.56 19.89
N ASP A 432 4.59 -32.48 19.33
CA ASP A 432 6.03 -32.31 19.17
C ASP A 432 6.36 -31.14 18.24
N ILE A 433 5.51 -30.90 17.24
CA ILE A 433 5.66 -29.86 16.21
C ILE A 433 4.29 -29.18 15.99
N VAL A 434 4.27 -27.85 15.85
CA VAL A 434 3.03 -27.09 15.60
C VAL A 434 3.18 -26.23 14.35
N TYR A 435 2.21 -26.28 13.44
CA TYR A 435 2.12 -25.41 12.26
C TYR A 435 1.00 -24.41 12.48
N THR A 436 1.29 -23.12 12.32
CA THR A 436 0.32 -22.05 12.60
C THR A 436 0.68 -20.78 11.83
N THR A 437 -0.04 -19.69 12.10
CA THR A 437 0.25 -18.35 11.55
C THR A 437 0.76 -17.42 12.62
N ASN A 438 1.40 -16.33 12.19
CA ASN A 438 1.84 -15.25 13.06
C ASN A 438 0.64 -14.63 13.82
N GLY A 439 -0.48 -14.43 13.12
CA GLY A 439 -1.74 -13.97 13.70
C GLY A 439 -2.28 -14.93 14.77
N ALA A 440 -2.52 -16.19 14.40
CA ALA A 440 -3.11 -17.18 15.32
C ALA A 440 -2.24 -17.38 16.57
N LEU A 441 -0.92 -17.52 16.40
CA LEU A 441 0.00 -17.71 17.51
C LEU A 441 0.11 -16.47 18.41
N GLY A 442 0.13 -15.27 17.83
CA GLY A 442 0.18 -14.03 18.59
C GLY A 442 -1.10 -13.76 19.37
N PHE A 443 -2.27 -14.03 18.78
CA PHE A 443 -3.55 -13.98 19.49
C PHE A 443 -3.66 -15.04 20.57
N ASP A 444 -3.17 -16.25 20.31
CA ASP A 444 -3.09 -17.32 21.30
C ASP A 444 -2.25 -16.91 22.51
N TYR A 445 -1.13 -16.24 22.28
CA TYR A 445 -0.33 -15.67 23.36
C TYR A 445 -1.10 -14.62 24.16
N LEU A 446 -1.79 -13.69 23.50
CA LEU A 446 -2.58 -12.68 24.21
C LEU A 446 -3.73 -13.31 25.01
N ILE A 447 -4.46 -14.29 24.44
CA ILE A 447 -5.54 -15.02 25.11
C ILE A 447 -5.00 -15.81 26.32
N ASP A 448 -3.88 -16.51 26.16
CA ASP A 448 -3.25 -17.29 27.24
C ASP A 448 -2.82 -16.41 28.43
N ASN A 449 -2.45 -15.15 28.16
CA ASN A 449 -2.12 -14.16 29.21
C ASN A 449 -3.35 -13.47 29.82
N LEU A 450 -4.52 -13.57 29.19
CA LEU A 450 -5.81 -13.13 29.74
C LEU A 450 -6.53 -14.25 30.52
N ALA A 451 -6.01 -15.47 30.51
CA ALA A 451 -6.58 -16.61 31.24
C ALA A 451 -6.64 -16.36 32.76
N VAL A 452 -7.81 -16.58 33.35
CA VAL A 452 -8.05 -16.39 34.80
C VAL A 452 -7.41 -17.51 35.63
N SER A 453 -7.35 -18.73 35.09
CA SER A 453 -6.79 -19.89 35.77
C SER A 453 -5.62 -20.51 34.99
N LYS A 454 -4.70 -21.14 35.72
CA LYS A 454 -3.56 -21.87 35.11
C LYS A 454 -4.03 -23.04 34.22
N LYS A 455 -5.22 -23.60 34.46
CA LYS A 455 -5.77 -24.71 33.66
C LYS A 455 -6.23 -24.26 32.28
N ASP A 456 -6.56 -22.98 32.12
CA ASP A 456 -7.00 -22.40 30.85
C ASP A 456 -5.83 -21.95 29.97
N LYS A 457 -4.59 -22.03 30.50
CA LYS A 457 -3.36 -21.80 29.74
C LYS A 457 -2.99 -23.05 28.96
N PHE A 458 -2.84 -22.89 27.65
CA PHE A 458 -2.61 -23.97 26.70
C PHE A 458 -1.26 -23.85 25.99
N LEU A 459 -0.60 -22.68 26.04
CA LEU A 459 0.73 -22.53 25.47
C LEU A 459 1.80 -23.17 26.35
N ARG A 460 2.83 -23.69 25.69
CA ARG A 460 4.05 -24.20 26.32
C ARG A 460 5.11 -23.11 26.33
N ASP A 461 6.15 -23.30 27.14
CA ASP A 461 7.32 -22.43 27.12
C ASP A 461 7.91 -22.33 25.71
N PHE A 462 8.13 -21.10 25.26
CA PHE A 462 8.71 -20.83 23.95
C PHE A 462 10.15 -21.35 23.88
N TYR A 463 10.46 -22.09 22.82
CA TYR A 463 11.79 -22.68 22.62
C TYR A 463 12.34 -22.43 21.22
N TYR A 464 11.75 -23.04 20.18
CA TYR A 464 12.21 -22.88 18.81
C TYR A 464 11.06 -22.50 17.86
N CYS A 465 11.29 -21.48 17.04
CA CYS A 465 10.35 -21.03 16.02
C CYS A 465 11.06 -20.88 14.66
N ILE A 466 10.43 -21.37 13.61
CA ILE A 466 10.81 -21.09 12.22
C ILE A 466 9.72 -20.20 11.62
N ILE A 467 10.10 -19.06 11.06
CA ILE A 467 9.19 -18.13 10.40
C ILE A 467 9.35 -18.27 8.88
N ASP A 468 8.35 -18.82 8.21
CA ASP A 468 8.24 -18.78 6.75
C ASP A 468 7.86 -17.37 6.28
N GLU A 469 8.35 -17.00 5.09
CA GLU A 469 8.27 -15.64 4.55
C GLU A 469 8.67 -14.60 5.62
N ALA A 470 9.85 -14.81 6.20
CA ALA A 470 10.34 -14.10 7.38
C ALA A 470 10.37 -12.58 7.21
N ASP A 471 10.67 -12.09 6.02
CA ASP A 471 10.61 -10.68 5.65
C ASP A 471 9.21 -10.10 5.83
N SER A 472 8.17 -10.82 5.44
CA SER A 472 6.82 -10.29 5.55
C SER A 472 6.16 -10.48 6.90
N VAL A 473 6.58 -11.48 7.66
CA VAL A 473 6.12 -11.62 9.05
C VAL A 473 6.86 -10.67 9.99
N LEU A 474 8.19 -10.56 9.85
CA LEU A 474 9.04 -9.83 10.79
C LEU A 474 9.25 -8.37 10.40
N LEU A 475 9.05 -7.98 9.14
CA LEU A 475 9.19 -6.59 8.70
C LEU A 475 7.83 -6.00 8.32
N ASP A 476 7.16 -6.54 7.30
CA ASP A 476 5.91 -5.95 6.77
C ASP A 476 4.77 -5.99 7.80
N SER A 477 4.46 -7.17 8.33
CA SER A 477 3.38 -7.35 9.31
C SER A 477 3.71 -6.72 10.66
N ALA A 478 5.00 -6.49 10.95
CA ALA A 478 5.48 -5.99 12.23
C ALA A 478 5.27 -4.48 12.42
N GLN A 479 4.75 -3.78 11.40
CA GLN A 479 4.43 -2.35 11.49
C GLN A 479 3.21 -2.06 12.37
N THR A 480 2.30 -3.03 12.52
CA THR A 480 1.08 -2.89 13.33
C THR A 480 1.10 -3.85 14.52
N PRO A 481 0.77 -3.38 15.74
CA PRO A 481 0.71 -4.26 16.90
C PRO A 481 -0.52 -5.18 16.83
N LEU A 482 -0.39 -6.37 17.38
CA LEU A 482 -1.54 -7.23 17.66
C LEU A 482 -2.31 -6.70 18.85
N VAL A 483 -3.63 -6.58 18.71
CA VAL A 483 -4.51 -6.04 19.75
C VAL A 483 -5.73 -6.94 19.93
N ILE A 484 -5.98 -7.41 21.15
CA ILE A 484 -7.27 -8.01 21.52
C ILE A 484 -8.18 -6.91 22.03
N SER A 485 -9.29 -6.71 21.32
CA SER A 485 -10.39 -5.89 21.78
C SER A 485 -11.37 -6.74 22.58
N GLY A 486 -11.72 -6.28 23.77
CA GLY A 486 -12.77 -6.90 24.58
C GLY A 486 -14.14 -6.56 24.04
N ALA A 487 -15.08 -7.48 24.21
CA ALA A 487 -16.49 -7.16 24.05
C ALA A 487 -16.82 -5.96 24.97
N PRO A 488 -17.60 -4.99 24.48
CA PRO A 488 -18.09 -3.91 25.32
C PRO A 488 -18.79 -4.54 26.54
N ARG A 489 -18.57 -3.99 27.74
CA ARG A 489 -19.56 -4.23 28.81
C ARG A 489 -20.92 -3.77 28.29
N VAL A 490 -21.99 -4.45 28.71
CA VAL A 490 -23.39 -4.10 28.37
C VAL A 490 -23.52 -2.59 28.19
N GLN A 491 -23.91 -2.16 26.99
CA GLN A 491 -23.98 -0.74 26.65
C GLN A 491 -24.83 -0.06 27.72
N SER A 492 -24.22 0.86 28.45
CA SER A 492 -24.89 1.48 29.57
C SER A 492 -25.98 2.37 29.02
N ASN A 493 -27.25 2.07 29.31
CA ASN A 493 -28.38 2.97 29.05
C ASN A 493 -28.18 4.34 29.75
N LEU A 494 -27.17 4.47 30.61
CA LEU A 494 -26.81 5.69 31.29
C LEU A 494 -26.34 6.81 30.36
N HIS A 495 -25.77 6.55 29.17
CA HIS A 495 -25.31 7.65 28.30
C HIS A 495 -26.43 8.62 27.96
N GLN A 496 -27.60 8.12 27.54
CA GLN A 496 -28.76 8.95 27.21
C GLN A 496 -29.37 9.62 28.46
N VAL A 497 -29.51 8.88 29.56
CA VAL A 497 -30.14 9.40 30.78
C VAL A 497 -29.26 10.46 31.46
N THR A 498 -27.94 10.26 31.46
CA THR A 498 -26.99 11.22 32.02
C THR A 498 -26.80 12.43 31.12
N ASP A 499 -26.85 12.28 29.79
CA ASP A 499 -26.91 13.40 28.86
C ASP A 499 -28.12 14.30 29.13
N TYR A 500 -29.32 13.69 29.23
CA TYR A 500 -30.53 14.42 29.58
C TYR A 500 -30.40 15.14 30.93
N PHE A 501 -29.87 14.48 31.97
CA PHE A 501 -29.63 15.13 33.26
C PHE A 501 -28.69 16.33 33.14
N VAL A 502 -27.57 16.18 32.44
CA VAL A 502 -26.56 17.23 32.26
C VAL A 502 -27.14 18.43 31.52
N SER A 503 -28.03 18.22 30.54
CA SER A 503 -28.72 19.32 29.84
C SER A 503 -29.55 20.21 30.78
N THR A 504 -29.93 19.71 31.96
CA THR A 504 -30.67 20.49 32.97
C THR A 504 -29.78 21.34 33.88
N LEU A 505 -28.45 21.15 33.84
CA LEU A 505 -27.51 21.77 34.78
C LEU A 505 -27.04 23.15 34.29
N GLN A 506 -26.80 24.06 35.24
CA GLN A 506 -26.26 25.40 34.95
C GLN A 506 -24.78 25.51 35.36
N GLN A 507 -23.92 25.91 34.42
CA GLN A 507 -22.52 26.20 34.69
C GLN A 507 -22.39 27.32 35.74
N LYS A 508 -21.36 27.23 36.60
CA LYS A 508 -21.10 28.12 37.76
C LYS A 508 -22.13 28.03 38.90
N LYS A 509 -23.16 27.19 38.79
CA LYS A 509 -24.11 26.91 39.89
C LYS A 509 -24.13 25.44 40.26
N ASP A 510 -24.37 24.59 39.27
CA ASP A 510 -24.51 23.15 39.44
C ASP A 510 -23.19 22.41 39.08
N TYR A 511 -22.36 22.99 38.23
CA TYR A 511 -21.04 22.45 37.88
C TYR A 511 -20.05 23.55 37.50
N GLU A 512 -18.77 23.22 37.55
CA GLU A 512 -17.63 24.09 37.21
C GLU A 512 -16.73 23.43 36.18
N VAL A 513 -15.97 24.27 35.47
CA VAL A 513 -15.08 23.86 34.37
C VAL A 513 -13.79 24.66 34.47
N GLU A 514 -12.65 23.98 34.51
CA GLU A 514 -11.31 24.59 34.49
C GLU A 514 -10.37 23.68 33.72
N ASP A 515 -9.54 24.23 32.83
CA ASP A 515 -8.53 23.49 32.06
C ASP A 515 -9.06 22.18 31.42
N LYS A 516 -10.25 22.24 30.82
CA LYS A 516 -10.94 21.09 30.19
C LYS A 516 -11.31 19.95 31.15
N ASN A 517 -11.29 20.22 32.46
CA ASN A 517 -11.83 19.35 33.50
C ASN A 517 -13.18 19.89 33.97
N VAL A 518 -14.04 18.98 34.43
CA VAL A 518 -15.42 19.29 34.87
C VAL A 518 -15.67 18.65 36.22
N TRP A 519 -16.38 19.35 37.12
CA TRP A 519 -16.82 18.80 38.40
C TRP A 519 -18.18 19.37 38.81
N LEU A 520 -18.98 18.56 39.51
CA LEU A 520 -20.22 19.02 40.12
C LEU A 520 -19.92 19.87 41.36
N THR A 521 -20.69 20.92 41.57
CA THR A 521 -20.72 21.64 42.84
C THR A 521 -21.55 20.87 43.86
N GLY A 522 -21.53 21.25 45.14
CA GLY A 522 -22.42 20.64 46.16
C GLY A 522 -23.90 20.64 45.74
N ARG A 523 -24.37 21.72 45.11
CA ARG A 523 -25.72 21.82 44.57
C ARG A 523 -25.96 20.86 43.39
N GLY A 524 -24.98 20.69 42.50
CA GLY A 524 -25.06 19.72 41.42
C GLY A 524 -25.13 18.28 41.91
N ILE A 525 -24.40 17.96 42.98
CA ILE A 525 -24.43 16.65 43.64
C ILE A 525 -25.83 16.38 44.21
N GLU A 526 -26.40 17.32 44.99
CA GLU A 526 -27.77 17.17 45.53
C GLU A 526 -28.81 16.98 44.42
N LYS A 527 -28.64 17.69 43.29
CA LYS A 527 -29.55 17.58 42.14
C LYS A 527 -29.41 16.23 41.44
N ALA A 528 -28.18 15.70 41.31
CA ALA A 528 -27.92 14.37 40.78
C ALA A 528 -28.54 13.29 41.70
N GLU A 529 -28.33 13.38 43.01
CA GLU A 529 -28.89 12.44 43.99
C GLU A 529 -30.42 12.37 43.93
N ARG A 530 -31.08 13.52 43.78
CA ARG A 530 -32.54 13.57 43.57
C ARG A 530 -32.98 13.01 42.22
N PHE A 531 -32.27 13.35 41.14
CA PHE A 531 -32.64 12.92 39.79
C PHE A 531 -32.52 11.41 39.61
N PHE A 532 -31.44 10.82 40.11
CA PHE A 532 -31.15 9.38 40.01
C PHE A 532 -31.67 8.56 41.20
N ALA A 533 -32.33 9.20 42.17
CA ALA A 533 -32.85 8.59 43.38
C ALA A 533 -31.77 7.79 44.16
N THR A 534 -30.61 8.41 44.39
CA THR A 534 -29.49 7.82 45.12
C THR A 534 -29.21 8.60 46.41
N ASP A 535 -29.04 7.90 47.54
CA ASP A 535 -28.76 8.54 48.83
C ASP A 535 -27.36 9.16 48.91
N HIS A 536 -26.37 8.54 48.26
CA HIS A 536 -25.02 9.09 48.17
C HIS A 536 -24.41 8.83 46.79
N LEU A 537 -24.19 9.90 46.03
CA LEU A 537 -23.71 9.80 44.66
C LEU A 537 -22.34 9.10 44.57
N PHE A 538 -21.45 9.32 45.54
CA PHE A 538 -20.06 8.81 45.56
C PHE A 538 -19.89 7.43 46.20
N SER A 539 -20.98 6.67 46.39
CA SER A 539 -20.89 5.30 46.85
C SER A 539 -20.26 4.37 45.78
N ARG A 540 -19.71 3.24 46.21
CA ARG A 540 -19.03 2.28 45.32
C ARG A 540 -19.97 1.70 44.27
N GLU A 541 -21.25 1.57 44.60
CA GLU A 541 -22.32 1.06 43.75
C GLU A 541 -22.67 2.02 42.61
N ASN A 542 -22.44 3.32 42.80
CA ASN A 542 -22.77 4.40 41.85
C ASN A 542 -21.58 4.82 40.96
N TYR A 543 -20.47 4.08 40.99
CA TYR A 543 -19.26 4.40 40.22
C TYR A 543 -19.53 4.61 38.72
N ASP A 544 -20.29 3.70 38.10
CA ASP A 544 -20.61 3.80 36.67
C ASP A 544 -21.53 4.99 36.37
N LEU A 545 -22.43 5.34 37.29
CA LEU A 545 -23.30 6.53 37.17
C LEU A 545 -22.47 7.82 37.19
N ILE A 546 -21.58 7.98 38.18
CA ILE A 546 -20.69 9.15 38.27
C ILE A 546 -19.85 9.28 37.02
N ARG A 547 -19.23 8.17 36.58
CA ARG A 547 -18.41 8.17 35.37
C ARG A 547 -19.20 8.71 34.18
N ASN A 548 -20.43 8.25 33.97
CA ASN A 548 -21.26 8.70 32.85
C ASN A 548 -21.69 10.18 32.99
N ILE A 549 -22.01 10.66 34.20
CA ILE A 549 -22.31 12.08 34.44
C ILE A 549 -21.10 12.95 34.08
N VAL A 550 -19.89 12.56 34.47
CA VAL A 550 -18.65 13.29 34.14
C VAL A 550 -18.38 13.28 32.64
N LEU A 551 -18.56 12.14 31.96
CA LEU A 551 -18.39 12.05 30.51
C LEU A 551 -19.39 12.93 29.74
N ALA A 552 -20.65 12.95 30.18
CA ALA A 552 -21.70 13.81 29.62
C ALA A 552 -21.41 15.29 29.89
N LEU A 553 -21.04 15.68 31.13
CA LEU A 553 -20.60 17.03 31.45
C LEU A 553 -19.44 17.47 30.56
N LYS A 554 -18.46 16.60 30.34
CA LYS A 554 -17.32 16.90 29.48
C LYS A 554 -17.74 17.04 28.02
N ALA A 555 -18.64 16.19 27.52
CA ALA A 555 -19.20 16.31 26.18
C ALA A 555 -19.91 17.66 25.97
N HIS A 556 -20.66 18.13 26.97
CA HIS A 556 -21.37 19.42 26.92
C HIS A 556 -20.46 20.63 27.07
N ALA A 557 -19.53 20.59 28.03
CA ALA A 557 -18.80 21.77 28.49
C ALA A 557 -17.39 21.92 27.90
N VAL A 558 -16.82 20.87 27.30
CA VAL A 558 -15.43 20.87 26.80
C VAL A 558 -15.35 20.67 25.29
N TYR A 559 -16.26 19.89 24.71
CA TYR A 559 -16.26 19.60 23.27
C TYR A 559 -17.28 20.46 22.53
N GLU A 560 -16.79 21.25 21.57
CA GLU A 560 -17.58 22.16 20.75
C GLU A 560 -17.78 21.57 19.35
N LYS A 561 -19.03 21.58 18.88
CA LYS A 561 -19.38 21.22 17.51
C LYS A 561 -18.76 22.23 16.54
N ASP A 562 -18.34 21.74 15.38
CA ASP A 562 -17.66 22.49 14.31
C ASP A 562 -16.27 23.04 14.69
N LYS A 563 -15.74 22.59 15.83
CA LYS A 563 -14.38 22.92 16.30
C LYS A 563 -13.59 21.69 16.72
N ASP A 564 -14.16 20.86 17.60
CA ASP A 564 -13.53 19.62 18.04
C ASP A 564 -14.05 18.39 17.26
N TYR A 565 -15.25 18.49 16.67
CA TYR A 565 -15.90 17.44 15.90
C TYR A 565 -17.02 17.99 15.00
N VAL A 566 -17.45 17.19 14.02
CA VAL A 566 -18.63 17.43 13.18
C VAL A 566 -19.57 16.23 13.25
N VAL A 567 -20.84 16.46 12.90
CA VAL A 567 -21.84 15.40 12.70
C VAL A 567 -22.03 15.23 11.20
N ASP A 568 -21.68 14.07 10.66
CA ASP A 568 -21.79 13.75 9.24
C ASP A 568 -22.35 12.33 9.05
N ASP A 569 -23.34 12.19 8.19
CA ASP A 569 -24.12 10.96 7.96
C ASP A 569 -24.62 10.26 9.25
N GLY A 570 -25.01 11.05 10.25
CA GLY A 570 -25.47 10.53 11.55
C GLY A 570 -24.35 9.90 12.40
N GLU A 571 -23.08 10.23 12.13
CA GLU A 571 -21.92 9.83 12.91
C GLU A 571 -21.10 11.05 13.39
N ILE A 572 -20.44 10.90 14.53
CA ILE A 572 -19.48 11.91 15.03
C ILE A 572 -18.13 11.68 14.37
N LYS A 573 -17.61 12.70 13.68
CA LYS A 573 -16.24 12.69 13.15
C LYS A 573 -15.41 13.77 13.84
N LEU A 574 -14.26 13.38 14.40
CA LEU A 574 -13.39 14.33 15.12
C LEU A 574 -12.67 15.25 14.14
N LEU A 575 -12.39 16.48 14.57
CA LEU A 575 -11.58 17.42 13.84
C LEU A 575 -10.18 17.51 14.45
N ASP A 576 -9.18 17.64 13.61
CA ASP A 576 -7.86 18.08 14.03
C ASP A 576 -7.93 19.58 14.39
N VAL A 577 -7.60 19.91 15.64
CA VAL A 577 -7.72 21.28 16.17
C VAL A 577 -6.79 22.28 15.46
N GLN A 578 -5.70 21.81 14.84
CA GLN A 578 -4.75 22.65 14.13
C GLN A 578 -5.11 22.82 12.65
N THR A 579 -5.65 21.77 12.01
CA THR A 579 -5.85 21.75 10.55
C THR A 579 -7.32 21.77 10.12
N GLY A 580 -8.27 21.59 11.04
CA GLY A 580 -9.71 21.49 10.76
C GLY A 580 -10.08 20.27 9.92
N ARG A 581 -9.14 19.35 9.67
CA ARG A 581 -9.39 18.15 8.87
C ARG A 581 -10.15 17.11 9.68
N VAL A 582 -11.03 16.39 8.99
CA VAL A 582 -11.77 15.27 9.58
C VAL A 582 -10.83 14.09 9.80
N LEU A 583 -10.72 13.65 11.05
CA LEU A 583 -9.95 12.49 11.49
C LEU A 583 -10.77 11.20 11.28
N ASN A 584 -10.88 10.76 10.03
CA ASN A 584 -11.65 9.56 9.67
C ASN A 584 -11.17 8.33 10.45
N GLY A 585 -12.13 7.56 10.98
CA GLY A 585 -11.86 6.33 11.75
C GLY A 585 -11.34 6.55 13.18
N THR A 586 -11.16 7.80 13.62
CA THR A 586 -10.67 8.11 14.97
C THR A 586 -11.82 8.31 15.95
N LYS A 587 -11.79 7.61 17.09
CA LYS A 587 -12.77 7.76 18.18
C LYS A 587 -12.11 8.17 19.49
N LEU A 588 -12.83 8.95 20.30
CA LEU A 588 -12.40 9.30 21.65
C LEU A 588 -12.47 8.07 22.56
N ARG A 589 -11.48 7.91 23.44
CA ARG A 589 -11.34 6.73 24.30
C ARG A 589 -12.20 6.84 25.57
N GLY A 590 -12.42 5.70 26.24
CA GLY A 590 -12.93 5.66 27.61
C GLY A 590 -14.39 6.10 27.75
N GLY A 591 -15.22 5.86 26.75
CA GLY A 591 -16.65 6.20 26.75
C GLY A 591 -16.96 7.66 26.35
N GLN A 592 -15.94 8.48 26.09
CA GLN A 592 -16.13 9.89 25.77
C GLN A 592 -16.77 10.10 24.39
N HIS A 593 -16.47 9.24 23.41
CA HIS A 593 -17.08 9.31 22.09
C HIS A 593 -18.58 9.00 22.17
N GLN A 594 -18.96 8.00 22.97
CA GLN A 594 -20.34 7.62 23.22
C GLN A 594 -21.15 8.72 23.92
N ALA A 595 -20.53 9.44 24.86
CA ALA A 595 -21.17 10.60 25.49
C ALA A 595 -21.38 11.76 24.50
N LEU A 596 -20.48 11.92 23.52
CA LEU A 596 -20.61 12.92 22.47
C LEU A 596 -21.69 12.52 21.44
N GLU A 597 -21.74 11.25 21.09
CA GLU A 597 -22.81 10.66 20.27
C GLU A 597 -24.19 10.84 20.93
N ALA A 598 -24.26 10.67 22.27
CA ALA A 598 -25.48 10.91 23.03
C ALA A 598 -25.89 12.40 23.00
N LYS A 599 -24.94 13.33 23.23
CA LYS A 599 -25.18 14.78 23.18
C LYS A 599 -25.77 15.25 21.85
N GLU A 600 -25.25 14.71 20.74
CA GLU A 600 -25.72 15.08 19.40
C GLU A 600 -26.90 14.22 18.92
N ASN A 601 -27.43 13.34 19.78
CA ASN A 601 -28.56 12.46 19.50
C ASN A 601 -28.34 11.56 18.26
N VAL A 602 -27.11 11.08 18.06
CA VAL A 602 -26.76 10.12 17.02
C VAL A 602 -26.70 8.69 17.57
N LYS A 603 -26.57 7.70 16.69
CA LYS A 603 -26.51 6.29 17.09
C LYS A 603 -25.25 6.03 17.90
N ILE A 604 -25.42 5.73 19.20
CA ILE A 604 -24.29 5.43 20.09
C ILE A 604 -23.61 4.14 19.65
N THR A 605 -22.32 4.25 19.33
CA THR A 605 -21.51 3.13 18.88
C THR A 605 -20.94 2.34 20.05
N MET A 606 -20.72 1.04 19.84
CA MET A 606 -20.18 0.17 20.89
C MET A 606 -18.75 0.58 21.27
N GLU A 607 -18.47 0.69 22.57
CA GLU A 607 -17.12 0.99 23.08
C GLU A 607 -16.23 -0.28 22.94
N SER A 608 -15.32 -0.28 21.97
CA SER A 608 -14.26 -1.30 21.90
C SER A 608 -13.09 -0.88 22.78
N ARG A 609 -12.75 -1.69 23.80
CA ARG A 609 -11.57 -1.47 24.65
C ARG A 609 -10.48 -2.48 24.30
N ALA A 610 -9.28 -2.01 23.99
CA ALA A 610 -8.10 -2.87 23.91
C ALA A 610 -7.82 -3.48 25.30
N MET A 611 -7.86 -4.81 25.41
CA MET A 611 -7.58 -5.56 26.64
C MET A 611 -6.10 -5.90 26.77
N ALA A 612 -5.45 -6.27 25.66
CA ALA A 612 -4.04 -6.60 25.62
C ALA A 612 -3.48 -6.30 24.23
N SER A 613 -2.18 -5.99 24.16
CA SER A 613 -1.48 -5.76 22.90
C SER A 613 -0.03 -6.22 22.98
N ILE A 614 0.53 -6.63 21.84
CA ILE A 614 1.96 -6.93 21.69
C ILE A 614 2.40 -6.64 20.25
N THR A 615 3.64 -6.19 20.07
CA THR A 615 4.26 -6.05 18.75
C THR A 615 4.81 -7.41 18.27
N TYR A 616 4.96 -7.64 16.96
CA TYR A 616 5.58 -8.87 16.49
C TYR A 616 7.06 -8.96 16.89
N GLN A 617 7.76 -7.82 16.94
CA GLN A 617 9.13 -7.70 17.44
C GLN A 617 9.26 -8.28 18.85
N ASP A 618 8.47 -7.76 19.79
CA ASP A 618 8.50 -8.21 21.19
C ASP A 618 8.01 -9.65 21.34
N PHE A 619 7.04 -10.06 20.53
CA PHE A 619 6.50 -11.41 20.57
C PHE A 619 7.54 -12.45 20.14
N PHE A 620 8.13 -12.30 18.95
CA PHE A 620 9.09 -13.28 18.43
C PHE A 620 10.41 -13.27 19.22
N ASN A 621 10.78 -12.15 19.84
CA ASN A 621 11.95 -12.11 20.74
C ASN A 621 11.78 -12.91 22.03
N LYS A 622 10.58 -13.41 22.35
CA LYS A 622 10.38 -14.37 23.45
C LYS A 622 10.88 -15.78 23.13
N PHE A 623 11.10 -16.12 21.86
CA PHE A 623 11.67 -17.41 21.47
C PHE A 623 13.19 -17.37 21.66
N PRO A 624 13.77 -18.22 22.54
CA PRO A 624 15.22 -18.28 22.75
C PRO A 624 15.99 -18.61 21.47
N LYS A 625 15.38 -19.40 20.59
CA LYS A 625 15.90 -19.74 19.28
C LYS A 625 14.83 -19.45 18.23
N LYS A 626 15.18 -18.65 17.24
CA LYS A 626 14.30 -18.31 16.11
C LYS A 626 15.10 -18.31 14.83
N ALA A 627 14.45 -18.72 13.76
CA ALA A 627 15.02 -18.82 12.42
C ALA A 627 13.95 -18.44 11.40
N GLY A 628 14.33 -18.21 10.15
CA GLY A 628 13.35 -17.88 9.13
C GLY A 628 13.77 -18.30 7.74
N MET A 629 12.83 -18.30 6.81
CA MET A 629 13.12 -18.54 5.39
C MET A 629 12.40 -17.52 4.53
N THR A 630 13.10 -17.01 3.52
CA THR A 630 12.57 -15.99 2.60
C THR A 630 13.35 -16.03 1.29
N GLY A 631 12.79 -15.46 0.21
CA GLY A 631 13.48 -15.30 -1.06
C GLY A 631 14.38 -14.06 -1.13
N THR A 632 14.24 -13.12 -0.19
CA THR A 632 14.66 -11.72 -0.40
C THR A 632 15.35 -11.07 0.82
N GLY A 633 15.88 -11.86 1.75
CA GLY A 633 16.39 -11.36 3.04
C GLY A 633 17.70 -10.56 3.00
N ILE A 634 18.47 -10.61 1.90
CA ILE A 634 19.85 -10.09 1.82
C ILE A 634 19.90 -8.56 1.91
N TYR A 635 18.81 -7.89 1.52
CA TYR A 635 18.69 -6.44 1.57
C TYR A 635 18.44 -5.94 3.00
N ASP A 636 17.82 -6.76 3.85
CA ASP A 636 17.34 -6.38 5.19
C ASP A 636 18.19 -6.99 6.33
N ILE A 637 19.43 -7.40 6.04
CA ILE A 637 20.34 -8.04 7.02
C ILE A 637 20.52 -7.20 8.29
N ALA A 638 20.64 -5.87 8.13
CA ALA A 638 20.87 -4.98 9.25
C ALA A 638 19.67 -4.99 10.21
N GLU A 639 18.46 -4.90 9.66
CA GLU A 639 17.22 -4.86 10.42
C GLU A 639 16.95 -6.19 11.13
N PHE A 640 17.09 -7.32 10.43
CA PHE A 640 16.97 -8.65 11.05
C PHE A 640 17.95 -8.85 12.21
N LYS A 641 19.18 -8.37 12.07
CA LYS A 641 20.20 -8.51 13.11
C LYS A 641 19.94 -7.57 14.28
N GLU A 642 19.54 -6.32 14.03
CA GLU A 642 19.34 -5.31 15.06
C GLU A 642 18.08 -5.58 15.90
N ILE A 643 16.97 -5.92 15.24
CA ILE A 643 15.68 -6.11 15.91
C ILE A 643 15.54 -7.53 16.49
N TYR A 644 15.98 -8.53 15.73
CA TYR A 644 15.74 -9.94 16.05
C TYR A 644 17.00 -10.70 16.43
N GLY A 645 18.21 -10.15 16.22
CA GLY A 645 19.45 -10.86 16.51
C GLY A 645 19.68 -12.07 15.60
N VAL A 646 19.05 -12.12 14.42
CA VAL A 646 19.20 -13.22 13.46
C VAL A 646 20.04 -12.78 12.26
N GLY A 647 20.94 -13.66 11.81
CA GLY A 647 21.71 -13.44 10.57
C GLY A 647 20.94 -13.91 9.35
N VAL A 648 21.34 -13.48 8.15
CA VAL A 648 20.81 -14.01 6.88
C VAL A 648 21.93 -14.76 6.17
N VAL A 649 21.63 -15.99 5.75
CA VAL A 649 22.56 -16.87 5.04
C VAL A 649 22.00 -17.15 3.64
N PRO A 650 22.67 -16.66 2.58
CA PRO A 650 22.26 -16.97 1.22
C PRO A 650 22.58 -18.41 0.88
N ILE A 651 21.55 -19.16 0.48
CA ILE A 651 21.67 -20.55 0.05
C ILE A 651 21.77 -20.56 -1.48
N PRO A 652 22.73 -21.32 -2.07
CA PRO A 652 22.81 -21.43 -3.51
C PRO A 652 21.56 -22.10 -4.08
N THR A 653 21.15 -21.70 -5.29
CA THR A 653 20.06 -22.37 -6.01
C THR A 653 20.49 -23.75 -6.46
N ARG A 654 19.52 -24.66 -6.60
CA ARG A 654 19.79 -26.01 -7.13
C ARG A 654 20.24 -25.96 -8.58
N ASN A 655 19.53 -25.17 -9.37
CA ASN A 655 19.77 -24.98 -10.79
C ASN A 655 20.18 -23.53 -11.06
N GLU A 656 20.86 -23.32 -12.18
CA GLU A 656 21.16 -21.98 -12.67
C GLU A 656 19.88 -21.23 -13.02
N ILE A 657 19.77 -19.97 -12.56
CA ILE A 657 18.65 -19.09 -12.88
C ILE A 657 18.78 -18.66 -14.34
N LYS A 658 17.79 -19.04 -15.17
CA LYS A 658 17.71 -18.67 -16.59
C LYS A 658 16.66 -17.58 -16.87
N ARG A 659 16.10 -16.98 -15.81
CA ARG A 659 15.14 -15.87 -15.92
C ARG A 659 15.83 -14.67 -16.54
N ILE A 660 15.14 -14.00 -17.46
CA ILE A 660 15.60 -12.77 -18.11
C ILE A 660 14.81 -11.62 -17.48
N ASP A 661 15.52 -10.70 -16.83
CA ASP A 661 14.94 -9.50 -16.24
C ASP A 661 15.19 -8.33 -17.19
N TYR A 662 14.13 -7.80 -17.79
CA TYR A 662 14.18 -6.65 -18.69
C TYR A 662 14.26 -5.33 -17.89
N PRO A 663 14.86 -4.26 -18.45
CA PRO A 663 14.87 -2.96 -17.80
C PRO A 663 13.46 -2.36 -17.72
N ASP A 664 13.23 -1.57 -16.67
CA ASP A 664 11.94 -0.90 -16.44
C ASP A 664 11.55 0.01 -17.61
N ARG A 665 10.26 -0.01 -17.97
CA ARG A 665 9.66 0.92 -18.93
C ARG A 665 8.91 2.01 -18.16
N ILE A 666 9.32 3.26 -18.36
CA ILE A 666 8.77 4.43 -17.65
C ILE A 666 7.87 5.21 -18.62
N PHE A 667 6.66 5.53 -18.19
CA PHE A 667 5.64 6.16 -19.03
C PHE A 667 5.27 7.57 -18.59
N GLY A 668 4.63 8.29 -19.50
CA GLY A 668 4.13 9.63 -19.25
C GLY A 668 3.05 9.62 -18.17
N ASN A 669 2.07 8.76 -18.33
CA ASN A 669 0.89 8.72 -17.48
C ASN A 669 0.47 7.25 -17.27
N VAL A 670 -0.49 7.06 -16.37
CA VAL A 670 -1.00 5.73 -16.02
C VAL A 670 -1.71 5.09 -17.22
N GLU A 671 -2.38 5.88 -18.06
CA GLU A 671 -3.09 5.38 -19.23
C GLU A 671 -2.13 4.77 -20.28
N GLU A 672 -1.05 5.48 -20.62
CA GLU A 672 0.03 4.97 -21.48
C GLU A 672 0.67 3.70 -20.91
N GLN A 673 0.91 3.69 -19.59
CA GLN A 673 1.46 2.51 -18.92
C GLN A 673 0.53 1.30 -19.05
N LEU A 674 -0.77 1.49 -18.84
CA LEU A 674 -1.77 0.43 -18.91
C LEU A 674 -1.94 -0.11 -20.33
N TYR A 675 -2.04 0.77 -21.34
CA TYR A 675 -2.13 0.34 -22.74
C TYR A 675 -0.85 -0.36 -23.21
N ALA A 676 0.33 0.15 -22.84
CA ALA A 676 1.58 -0.51 -23.18
C ALA A 676 1.72 -1.89 -22.52
N ALA A 677 1.26 -2.03 -21.26
CA ALA A 677 1.21 -3.32 -20.59
C ALA A 677 0.21 -4.27 -21.28
N LEU A 678 -0.95 -3.77 -21.70
CA LEU A 678 -1.95 -4.56 -22.44
C LEU A 678 -1.42 -5.04 -23.79
N ASP A 679 -0.74 -4.16 -24.54
CA ASP A 679 -0.11 -4.50 -25.82
C ASP A 679 0.92 -5.62 -25.64
N GLU A 680 1.79 -5.50 -24.63
CA GLU A 680 2.76 -6.54 -24.27
C GLU A 680 2.08 -7.87 -23.92
N VAL A 681 1.01 -7.83 -23.12
CA VAL A 681 0.22 -9.02 -22.76
C VAL A 681 -0.36 -9.67 -24.01
N MET A 682 -0.93 -8.88 -24.92
CA MET A 682 -1.52 -9.40 -26.17
C MET A 682 -0.47 -10.04 -27.07
N GLU A 683 0.70 -9.41 -27.23
CA GLU A 683 1.80 -9.95 -28.02
C GLU A 683 2.32 -11.28 -27.46
N ILE A 684 2.53 -11.35 -26.14
CA ILE A 684 2.99 -12.56 -25.45
C ILE A 684 1.91 -13.65 -25.52
N HIS A 685 0.67 -13.31 -25.18
CA HIS A 685 -0.46 -14.23 -25.17
C HIS A 685 -0.75 -14.82 -26.56
N ALA A 686 -0.54 -14.05 -27.63
CA ALA A 686 -0.69 -14.54 -29.01
C ALA A 686 0.25 -15.71 -29.36
N THR A 687 1.40 -15.82 -28.68
CA THR A 687 2.31 -16.98 -28.83
C THR A 687 1.84 -18.21 -28.04
N GLY A 688 0.87 -18.02 -27.14
CA GLY A 688 0.40 -18.98 -26.16
C GLY A 688 1.23 -19.07 -24.88
N GLN A 689 2.23 -18.19 -24.72
CA GLN A 689 3.00 -18.07 -23.49
C GLN A 689 2.08 -17.57 -22.34
N PRO A 690 2.14 -18.18 -21.13
CA PRO A 690 1.37 -17.70 -19.99
C PRO A 690 1.91 -16.37 -19.44
N VAL A 691 0.99 -15.54 -18.96
CA VAL A 691 1.28 -14.19 -18.44
C VAL A 691 0.72 -14.03 -17.02
N LEU A 692 1.56 -13.59 -16.10
CA LEU A 692 1.18 -13.13 -14.76
C LEU A 692 1.36 -11.61 -14.65
N LEU A 693 0.25 -10.90 -14.53
CA LEU A 693 0.17 -9.46 -14.29
C LEU A 693 0.12 -9.19 -12.81
N ILE A 694 1.03 -8.36 -12.29
CA ILE A 694 1.07 -7.97 -10.88
C ILE A 694 0.78 -6.47 -10.77
N SER A 695 -0.15 -6.11 -9.90
CA SER A 695 -0.51 -4.72 -9.63
C SER A 695 -0.47 -4.41 -8.13
N GLU A 696 -0.28 -3.13 -7.80
CA GLU A 696 -0.19 -2.67 -6.42
C GLU A 696 -1.55 -2.59 -5.70
N SER A 697 -2.65 -2.44 -6.43
CA SER A 697 -3.97 -2.20 -5.84
C SER A 697 -5.09 -3.00 -6.51
N ILE A 698 -6.11 -3.33 -5.72
CA ILE A 698 -7.32 -4.04 -6.20
C ILE A 698 -8.07 -3.20 -7.24
N ALA A 699 -8.14 -1.88 -7.04
CA ALA A 699 -8.78 -0.99 -8.01
C ALA A 699 -8.10 -1.06 -9.38
N MET A 700 -6.76 -1.17 -9.39
CA MET A 700 -6.02 -1.30 -10.63
C MET A 700 -6.16 -2.70 -11.26
N THR A 701 -6.25 -3.78 -10.46
CA THR A 701 -6.53 -5.12 -11.03
C THR A 701 -7.90 -5.18 -11.69
N ASP A 702 -8.91 -4.51 -11.14
CA ASP A 702 -10.24 -4.41 -11.73
C ASP A 702 -10.21 -3.63 -13.06
N ILE A 703 -9.46 -2.53 -13.15
CA ILE A 703 -9.28 -1.77 -14.40
C ILE A 703 -8.58 -2.64 -15.47
N ILE A 704 -7.48 -3.32 -15.12
CA ILE A 704 -6.76 -4.18 -16.06
C ILE A 704 -7.66 -5.33 -16.55
N SER A 705 -8.48 -5.89 -15.66
CA SER A 705 -9.48 -6.91 -15.99
C SER A 705 -10.49 -6.42 -17.02
N GLU A 706 -11.07 -5.23 -16.83
CA GLU A 706 -11.99 -4.64 -17.79
C GLU A 706 -11.34 -4.43 -19.17
N LEU A 707 -10.10 -3.94 -19.20
CA LEU A 707 -9.36 -3.73 -20.45
C LEU A 707 -9.08 -5.06 -21.17
N LEU A 708 -8.70 -6.12 -20.45
CA LEU A 708 -8.50 -7.45 -21.03
C LEU A 708 -9.82 -8.07 -21.53
N LEU A 709 -10.94 -7.86 -20.83
CA LEU A 709 -12.26 -8.28 -21.31
C LEU A 709 -12.63 -7.57 -22.62
N GLN A 710 -12.39 -6.27 -22.72
CA GLN A 710 -12.61 -5.50 -23.96
C GLN A 710 -11.71 -6.01 -25.11
N ALA A 711 -10.48 -6.40 -24.81
CA ALA A 711 -9.55 -7.02 -25.75
C ALA A 711 -9.86 -8.51 -26.04
N GLN A 712 -10.92 -9.07 -25.44
CA GLN A 712 -11.33 -10.48 -25.59
C GLN A 712 -10.26 -11.50 -25.14
N VAL A 713 -9.44 -11.13 -24.14
CA VAL A 713 -8.43 -12.01 -23.56
C VAL A 713 -9.01 -12.68 -22.30
N PRO A 714 -9.25 -14.00 -22.30
CA PRO A 714 -9.69 -14.72 -21.11
C PRO A 714 -8.62 -14.67 -20.03
N HIS A 715 -8.99 -14.28 -18.81
CA HIS A 715 -8.06 -14.15 -17.71
C HIS A 715 -8.72 -14.44 -16.36
N ASN A 716 -7.89 -14.66 -15.35
CA ASN A 716 -8.31 -14.79 -13.95
C ASN A 716 -7.84 -13.60 -13.11
N VAL A 717 -8.58 -13.27 -12.06
CA VAL A 717 -8.26 -12.15 -11.15
C VAL A 717 -8.12 -12.65 -9.71
N LEU A 718 -7.05 -12.23 -9.04
CA LEU A 718 -6.69 -12.62 -7.67
C LEU A 718 -6.58 -11.39 -6.77
N ASN A 719 -7.61 -11.18 -5.94
CA ASN A 719 -7.77 -9.98 -5.11
C ASN A 719 -7.53 -10.23 -3.60
N ALA A 720 -6.96 -11.38 -3.20
CA ALA A 720 -6.66 -11.77 -1.81
C ALA A 720 -7.89 -11.97 -0.89
N TYR A 721 -9.08 -12.20 -1.45
CA TYR A 721 -10.31 -12.46 -0.68
C TYR A 721 -10.57 -13.95 -0.42
N ASN A 722 -10.13 -14.86 -1.31
CA ASN A 722 -10.38 -16.29 -1.17
C ASN A 722 -9.12 -17.12 -1.45
N ILE A 723 -8.25 -17.19 -0.45
CA ILE A 723 -6.91 -17.79 -0.54
C ILE A 723 -6.93 -19.22 -1.10
N ALA A 724 -7.92 -20.05 -0.72
CA ALA A 724 -7.99 -21.45 -1.18
C ALA A 724 -8.32 -21.55 -2.68
N LYS A 725 -9.27 -20.75 -3.17
CA LYS A 725 -9.57 -20.68 -4.61
C LYS A 725 -8.43 -20.02 -5.38
N GLU A 726 -7.83 -18.98 -4.81
CA GLU A 726 -6.70 -18.28 -5.41
C GLU A 726 -5.50 -19.21 -5.58
N ALA A 727 -5.21 -20.07 -4.59
CA ALA A 727 -4.14 -21.05 -4.70
C ALA A 727 -4.37 -22.04 -5.86
N GLN A 728 -5.63 -22.43 -6.11
CA GLN A 728 -5.96 -23.27 -7.27
C GLN A 728 -5.72 -22.52 -8.59
N VAL A 729 -6.19 -21.28 -8.68
CA VAL A 729 -6.00 -20.45 -9.88
C VAL A 729 -4.52 -20.14 -10.15
N ILE A 730 -3.73 -19.89 -9.11
CA ILE A 730 -2.26 -19.70 -9.25
C ILE A 730 -1.58 -20.97 -9.72
N ALA A 731 -1.99 -22.14 -9.24
CA ALA A 731 -1.41 -23.40 -9.69
C ALA A 731 -1.61 -23.62 -11.20
N GLU A 732 -2.70 -23.10 -11.76
CA GLU A 732 -3.03 -23.14 -13.20
C GLU A 732 -2.41 -21.98 -14.00
N ALA A 733 -1.83 -20.96 -13.35
CA ALA A 733 -1.29 -19.78 -14.02
C ALA A 733 -0.07 -20.06 -14.91
N GLY A 734 0.56 -21.22 -14.77
CA GLY A 734 1.70 -21.65 -15.60
C GLY A 734 1.30 -22.49 -16.81
N GLU A 735 0.00 -22.69 -17.07
CA GLU A 735 -0.51 -23.44 -18.22
C GLU A 735 -0.52 -22.62 -19.51
N LYS A 736 -0.43 -23.29 -20.65
CA LYS A 736 -0.41 -22.62 -21.96
C LYS A 736 -1.65 -21.74 -22.17
N ASN A 737 -1.45 -20.52 -22.65
CA ASN A 737 -2.45 -19.45 -22.81
C ASN A 737 -3.07 -18.91 -21.51
N ALA A 738 -2.57 -19.26 -20.31
CA ALA A 738 -3.11 -18.69 -19.08
C ALA A 738 -2.75 -17.20 -18.96
N VAL A 739 -3.72 -16.36 -18.62
CA VAL A 739 -3.51 -14.96 -18.21
C VAL A 739 -4.08 -14.79 -16.81
N THR A 740 -3.25 -14.35 -15.88
CA THR A 740 -3.64 -14.18 -14.48
C THR A 740 -3.24 -12.80 -14.01
N ILE A 741 -4.18 -12.08 -13.39
CA ILE A 741 -3.97 -10.79 -12.74
C ILE A 741 -3.96 -11.02 -11.24
N ALA A 742 -2.94 -10.51 -10.55
CA ALA A 742 -2.79 -10.63 -9.12
C ALA A 742 -2.42 -9.28 -8.50
N THR A 743 -2.87 -9.04 -7.28
CA THR A 743 -2.24 -8.02 -6.43
C THR A 743 -0.91 -8.55 -5.88
N SER A 744 -0.01 -7.67 -5.47
CA SER A 744 1.29 -8.03 -4.87
C SER A 744 1.21 -8.97 -3.65
N ILE A 745 0.04 -9.08 -3.02
CA ILE A 745 -0.22 -9.93 -1.85
C ILE A 745 -0.86 -11.26 -2.24
N ALA A 746 -1.57 -11.32 -3.38
CA ALA A 746 -2.42 -12.45 -3.72
C ALA A 746 -1.63 -13.73 -4.07
N GLY A 747 -2.08 -14.83 -3.48
CA GLY A 747 -1.59 -16.20 -3.67
C GLY A 747 -0.09 -16.45 -3.46
N ARG A 748 0.53 -15.63 -2.60
CA ARG A 748 1.86 -15.90 -2.03
C ARG A 748 1.96 -17.30 -1.39
N GLY A 749 3.11 -17.93 -1.55
CA GLY A 749 3.39 -19.26 -0.98
C GLY A 749 2.84 -20.45 -1.80
N THR A 750 2.32 -20.18 -3.01
CA THR A 750 1.94 -21.20 -3.99
C THR A 750 2.90 -21.15 -5.18
N ASP A 751 3.44 -22.32 -5.55
CA ASP A 751 4.40 -22.46 -6.65
C ASP A 751 3.67 -22.52 -8.00
N ILE A 752 4.15 -21.77 -9.00
CA ILE A 752 3.58 -21.76 -10.36
C ILE A 752 4.41 -22.71 -11.23
N LYS A 753 3.87 -23.91 -11.47
CA LYS A 753 4.53 -24.91 -12.32
C LYS A 753 4.21 -24.63 -13.78
N LEU A 754 5.24 -24.71 -14.62
CA LEU A 754 5.06 -24.57 -16.07
C LEU A 754 4.43 -25.85 -16.63
N GLY A 755 3.35 -25.68 -17.39
CA GLY A 755 2.67 -26.73 -18.12
C GLY A 755 3.48 -27.29 -19.30
N GLU A 756 2.93 -28.27 -19.99
CA GLU A 756 3.58 -28.91 -21.15
C GLU A 756 3.73 -27.91 -22.31
N GLY A 757 4.92 -27.87 -22.93
CA GLY A 757 5.20 -26.99 -24.07
C GLY A 757 5.45 -25.51 -23.72
N VAL A 758 5.29 -25.10 -22.45
CA VAL A 758 5.46 -23.70 -22.01
C VAL A 758 6.93 -23.28 -21.94
N ARG A 759 7.83 -24.23 -21.66
CA ARG A 759 9.28 -23.93 -21.59
C ARG A 759 9.85 -23.49 -22.93
N GLU A 760 9.35 -24.08 -24.00
CA GLU A 760 9.70 -23.79 -25.39
C GLU A 760 9.20 -22.40 -25.82
N LEU A 761 8.16 -21.88 -25.17
CA LEU A 761 7.59 -20.55 -25.39
C LEU A 761 8.30 -19.44 -24.60
N GLY A 762 9.33 -19.76 -23.82
CA GLY A 762 10.04 -18.79 -22.98
C GLY A 762 9.68 -18.85 -21.49
N GLY A 763 8.78 -19.76 -21.07
CA GLY A 763 8.36 -19.90 -19.67
C GLY A 763 7.22 -18.95 -19.29
N LEU A 764 7.06 -18.66 -18.00
CA LEU A 764 6.07 -17.70 -17.51
C LEU A 764 6.57 -16.26 -17.72
N ALA A 765 5.79 -15.43 -18.40
CA ALA A 765 6.03 -13.99 -18.47
C ALA A 765 5.44 -13.30 -17.25
N LEU A 766 6.20 -12.40 -16.63
CA LEU A 766 5.78 -11.64 -15.45
C LEU A 766 5.84 -10.15 -15.76
N ILE A 767 4.72 -9.45 -15.58
CA ILE A 767 4.58 -8.03 -15.88
C ILE A 767 4.11 -7.31 -14.62
N GLY A 768 4.99 -6.48 -14.05
CA GLY A 768 4.65 -5.57 -12.96
C GLY A 768 4.08 -4.25 -13.50
N ILE A 769 2.90 -3.85 -13.00
CA ILE A 769 2.26 -2.57 -13.32
C ILE A 769 2.26 -1.71 -12.06
N GLY A 770 2.77 -0.49 -12.20
CA GLY A 770 3.04 0.39 -11.06
C GLY A 770 4.38 0.10 -10.39
N ARG A 771 4.67 0.82 -9.30
CA ARG A 771 5.89 0.65 -8.51
C ARG A 771 5.50 0.12 -7.14
N MET A 772 6.10 -0.98 -6.71
CA MET A 772 5.76 -1.52 -5.40
C MET A 772 6.35 -0.65 -4.29
N ALA A 773 5.80 -0.77 -3.08
CA ALA A 773 6.24 0.02 -1.93
C ALA A 773 7.73 -0.15 -1.59
N ASN A 774 8.35 -1.26 -2.01
CA ASN A 774 9.78 -1.52 -1.87
C ASN A 774 10.25 -2.50 -2.96
N THR A 775 11.48 -2.34 -3.42
CA THR A 775 12.27 -3.25 -4.28
C THR A 775 12.34 -4.72 -3.84
N ARG A 776 11.98 -5.05 -2.58
CA ARG A 776 11.83 -6.45 -2.12
C ARG A 776 10.55 -7.11 -2.64
N ILE A 777 9.49 -6.32 -2.80
CA ILE A 777 8.18 -6.79 -3.26
C ILE A 777 8.17 -6.90 -4.79
N GLU A 778 8.90 -6.00 -5.47
CA GLU A 778 9.28 -6.12 -6.90
C GLU A 778 10.15 -7.35 -7.12
#